data_AF-A0A673LIZ4-F1
#
_entry.id   AF-A0A673LIZ4-F1
#
_cell.length_a   1.000
_cell.length_b   1.000
_cell.length_c   1.000
_cell.angle_alpha   90.00
_cell.angle_beta   90.00
_cell.angle_gamma   90.00
#
_symmetry.space_group_name_H-M   'P 1'
#
loop_
_entity.id
_entity.type
_entity.pdbx_description
1 polymer ?
#
loop_
_entity_poly.entity_id
_entity_poly.type
_entity_poly.pdbx_seq_one_letter_code
_entity_poly.pdbx_strand_id
1 'polypeptide(L)'
;MDVKLLFLTVVLLSSPLLTLCDPFVLSAPNLLRVGSSENLFVEAQDYSGGNMNVKIIVKNHPKKSWEILSKSVTLTADNNFQILTDIKIPDDQNLFSANPLEKQYVYLQAQFPSVTLEQVVMLSFQSGYIFVQTDKPIYTPASTALISTVAVFMLVSVFLKNPQGITVSSEKIFPVRGMKSGGYSIPQMASSGIWKVVTLFSNTPQTKFTADFEVKEYVLPTFEVKLKPSKSFFYVRDASLAVDIEAKYLFGQKVDGNAFVVFGVMEDEKKTSIPASLQKVQIVKGEGTAELTSQMITETFPNINQLVGRSIYVSVSLLTESGSEMVEAERRGIQIVTSPYTIHFKKTPHFFKPGMPFGVSIYVTNPEQTPAEDVEVEVNPGGVRGRTRDNGIAKVTVNTPGGSSTLDITVRPAIPKAAPTTTCTSSLMLHSFRSILSKGQIVKADRFKRLVFFPLAADCPFLSKRRRRSDDDDDDYYTDSEEIVSRTQFPESMIWEEIDLPTSIFLRDSITTWQILAVSLSPTLGICVAEPEEMVVFKSFFIDLKMPYSAVRGEQLEIKAIIQNYTPINLKKVRVEFMETEDVCSSASKKGKYRTTVSVDKGSSIAVSYVIIPMTLGYHDIEVKASAYDFSDGVRKPLKVVSEGVLIPLHRENVELNPAKNGEKPLVFKSDIPADRLPDTPADTYISITAEEIAQTVEQAISGSFMGRFIVQPSGNGEQNMIYMTLPLIATHYLDSTNQWDTVGMERRNEAVNHIRTGYQRQLGYRKSDGSYAASRDRPSSTWLTAYVAKVFSMATNLVIIEDNVICSALKWLILHKQIQDGSFKEESAVMQGEMVGDVRGKDADASLTAFVVIAMQEAREICAGSVGVSEFVSPRAGFSNHSSKLIKICSKQYQHGKKTFPLNTCVEKTTLLDQQMSFANEKLFDSENSDATTTLLRHVVKLVASLLVAMLLHNTDNEVISFRMHQMLNVGLLQPAAVTIYEYYSPVARCTKFYHPERKDGAIYRLCKGDLCQCAEVNCSFQKKNRVSDEERLNKACEAGMDYVYKVTVVGMDLKQDSDIYDMKVEQVLKEGTDEDAEGKVRQFLTRPGCREYLGLVEGKSYLIMGRSVDLTELGVSLQYVFGEQTWVEYWPTREESQTPEHRERYIGISVLKNSLLRYGCVL
;
A
#
# COMPACT_ATOMS: atom_id res chain seq x y z
N MET A 1 46.01 -103.06 -37.40
CA MET A 1 44.96 -103.26 -38.42
C MET A 1 44.12 -102.00 -38.48
N ASP A 2 44.51 -101.09 -39.36
CA ASP A 2 43.70 -100.57 -40.47
C ASP A 2 42.16 -100.48 -40.30
N VAL A 3 41.59 -99.26 -40.38
CA VAL A 3 40.85 -98.75 -41.57
C VAL A 3 39.89 -97.58 -41.22
N LYS A 4 40.16 -96.45 -41.88
CA LYS A 4 39.30 -95.33 -42.36
C LYS A 4 38.66 -94.37 -41.35
N LEU A 5 38.93 -93.05 -41.38
CA LEU A 5 38.84 -92.05 -42.47
C LEU A 5 37.39 -91.72 -42.87
N LEU A 6 36.68 -90.93 -42.04
CA LEU A 6 35.48 -90.15 -42.44
C LEU A 6 34.94 -89.28 -41.28
N PHE A 7 35.64 -88.24 -40.84
CA PHE A 7 35.04 -87.16 -40.02
C PHE A 7 35.81 -85.84 -40.13
N LEU A 8 36.17 -85.43 -41.35
CA LEU A 8 36.84 -84.15 -41.60
C LEU A 8 36.02 -83.16 -42.47
N THR A 9 34.70 -83.37 -42.61
CA THR A 9 33.85 -82.56 -43.49
C THR A 9 32.68 -81.82 -42.81
N VAL A 10 32.62 -81.74 -41.47
CA VAL A 10 31.53 -81.00 -40.79
C VAL A 10 32.01 -79.74 -40.03
N VAL A 11 33.31 -79.44 -40.03
CA VAL A 11 33.86 -78.24 -39.35
C VAL A 11 33.92 -76.99 -40.27
N LEU A 12 33.46 -77.07 -41.52
CA LEU A 12 33.60 -75.98 -42.50
C LEU A 12 32.31 -75.23 -42.89
N LEU A 13 31.19 -75.41 -42.17
CA LEU A 13 29.91 -74.76 -42.53
C LEU A 13 29.20 -73.98 -41.41
N SER A 14 29.89 -73.63 -40.33
CA SER A 14 29.34 -72.68 -39.35
C SER A 14 30.42 -71.83 -38.69
N SER A 15 31.24 -71.16 -39.49
CA SER A 15 31.82 -69.88 -39.06
C SER A 15 30.71 -68.85 -39.19
N PRO A 16 30.19 -68.26 -38.09
CA PRO A 16 29.50 -66.99 -38.25
C PRO A 16 30.55 -66.04 -38.80
N LEU A 17 30.29 -65.46 -39.97
CA LEU A 17 30.91 -64.20 -40.33
C LEU A 17 30.60 -63.27 -39.15
N LEU A 18 31.57 -63.07 -38.25
CA LEU A 18 31.61 -61.86 -37.44
C LEU A 18 31.86 -60.74 -38.44
N THR A 19 30.79 -60.24 -39.04
CA THR A 19 30.79 -58.87 -39.54
C THR A 19 31.15 -58.02 -38.34
N LEU A 20 32.39 -57.51 -38.29
CA LEU A 20 32.74 -56.38 -37.43
C LEU A 20 31.75 -55.27 -37.78
N CYS A 21 30.72 -55.14 -36.97
CA CYS A 21 29.84 -53.99 -37.01
C CYS A 21 30.39 -53.08 -35.92
N ASP A 22 31.34 -52.22 -36.26
CA ASP A 22 31.86 -51.21 -35.34
C ASP A 22 30.66 -50.39 -34.83
N PRO A 23 30.33 -50.41 -33.52
CA PRO A 23 29.16 -49.69 -33.02
C PRO A 23 29.45 -48.19 -33.01
N PHE A 24 28.75 -47.44 -33.86
CA PHE A 24 28.80 -45.98 -33.84
C PHE A 24 27.75 -45.42 -32.89
N VAL A 25 28.11 -44.41 -32.11
CA VAL A 25 27.23 -43.77 -31.13
C VAL A 25 27.11 -42.28 -31.42
N LEU A 26 25.88 -41.79 -31.47
CA LEU A 26 25.53 -40.37 -31.44
C LEU A 26 24.67 -40.11 -30.21
N SER A 27 25.16 -39.27 -29.31
CA SER A 27 24.44 -38.85 -28.11
C SER A 27 24.21 -37.34 -28.15
N ALA A 28 22.95 -36.95 -27.96
CA ALA A 28 22.49 -35.57 -28.00
C ALA A 28 21.49 -35.32 -26.87
N PRO A 29 21.32 -34.06 -26.42
CA PRO A 29 20.21 -33.70 -25.55
C PRO A 29 18.87 -34.10 -26.19
N ASN A 30 17.90 -34.53 -25.36
CA ASN A 30 16.55 -34.84 -25.83
C ASN A 30 15.84 -33.63 -26.46
N LEU A 31 16.33 -32.43 -26.19
CA LEU A 31 15.78 -31.17 -26.66
C LEU A 31 16.91 -30.18 -26.90
N LEU A 32 16.95 -29.59 -28.09
CA LEU A 32 17.98 -28.63 -28.52
C LEU A 32 17.42 -27.22 -28.44
N ARG A 33 18.14 -26.31 -27.79
CA ARG A 33 17.73 -24.91 -27.69
C ARG A 33 18.22 -24.11 -28.89
N VAL A 34 17.32 -23.34 -29.48
CA VAL A 34 17.64 -22.45 -30.60
C VAL A 34 18.41 -21.23 -30.08
N GLY A 35 19.46 -20.82 -30.78
CA GLY A 35 20.27 -19.66 -30.43
C GLY A 35 21.36 -19.91 -29.37
N SER A 36 21.42 -21.09 -28.75
CA SER A 36 22.50 -21.48 -27.81
C SER A 36 23.35 -22.64 -28.32
N SER A 37 24.59 -22.72 -27.83
CA SER A 37 25.48 -23.84 -28.11
C SER A 37 25.08 -25.06 -27.28
N GLU A 38 24.81 -26.18 -27.95
CA GLU A 38 24.45 -27.47 -27.36
C GLU A 38 25.55 -28.50 -27.63
N ASN A 39 25.93 -29.27 -26.60
CA ASN A 39 26.99 -30.27 -26.72
C ASN A 39 26.45 -31.60 -27.27
N LEU A 40 27.16 -32.16 -28.25
CA LEU A 40 26.92 -33.45 -28.87
C LEU A 40 28.14 -34.34 -28.67
N PHE A 41 27.90 -35.63 -28.44
CA PHE A 41 28.95 -36.63 -28.31
C PHE A 41 28.84 -37.66 -29.42
N VAL A 42 29.97 -37.92 -30.07
CA VAL A 42 30.09 -38.94 -31.11
C VAL A 42 31.28 -39.84 -30.81
N GLU A 43 31.06 -41.14 -31.00
CA GLU A 43 32.03 -42.19 -30.67
C GLU A 43 31.94 -43.31 -31.72
N ALA A 44 33.10 -43.89 -32.06
CA ALA A 44 33.20 -45.17 -32.76
C ALA A 44 33.76 -46.21 -31.79
N GLN A 45 32.88 -47.08 -31.28
CA GLN A 45 33.22 -48.05 -30.24
C GLN A 45 34.05 -49.21 -30.84
N ASP A 46 35.05 -49.67 -30.10
CA ASP A 46 35.93 -50.80 -30.48
C ASP A 46 36.60 -50.68 -31.86
N TYR A 47 36.67 -49.46 -32.42
CA TYR A 47 37.27 -49.19 -33.72
C TYR A 47 38.80 -49.08 -33.61
N SER A 48 39.50 -49.87 -34.41
CA SER A 48 40.97 -49.92 -34.44
C SER A 48 41.59 -49.50 -35.78
N GLY A 49 40.81 -48.80 -36.63
CA GLY A 49 41.25 -48.35 -37.96
C GLY A 49 41.95 -46.98 -37.96
N GLY A 50 42.09 -46.36 -39.13
CA GLY A 50 42.69 -45.03 -39.29
C GLY A 50 41.73 -43.88 -38.92
N ASN A 51 42.26 -42.64 -38.88
CA ASN A 51 41.48 -41.44 -38.54
C ASN A 51 40.16 -41.35 -39.33
N MET A 52 39.08 -40.99 -38.63
CA MET A 52 37.72 -41.00 -39.17
C MET A 52 37.10 -39.61 -39.10
N ASN A 53 36.70 -39.05 -40.25
CA ASN A 53 35.94 -37.81 -40.30
C ASN A 53 34.44 -38.10 -40.18
N VAL A 54 33.79 -37.46 -39.21
CA VAL A 54 32.35 -37.54 -38.97
C VAL A 54 31.75 -36.17 -39.26
N LYS A 55 30.77 -36.12 -40.16
CA LYS A 55 30.03 -34.88 -40.47
C LYS A 55 28.71 -34.87 -39.71
N ILE A 56 28.56 -33.94 -38.79
CA ILE A 56 27.32 -33.68 -38.06
C ILE A 56 26.47 -32.71 -38.87
N ILE A 57 25.21 -33.04 -39.10
CA ILE A 57 24.30 -32.29 -39.97
C ILE A 57 22.96 -32.13 -39.26
N VAL A 58 22.40 -30.91 -39.23
CA VAL A 58 21.04 -30.66 -38.78
C VAL A 58 20.18 -30.32 -39.99
N LYS A 59 19.07 -31.02 -40.18
CA LYS A 59 18.13 -30.81 -41.30
C LYS A 59 16.74 -30.45 -40.81
N ASN A 60 15.97 -29.79 -41.68
CA ASN A 60 14.59 -29.42 -41.38
C ASN A 60 13.66 -30.65 -41.29
N HIS A 61 12.76 -30.63 -40.31
CA HIS A 61 11.66 -31.60 -40.20
C HIS A 61 10.37 -31.00 -40.79
N PRO A 62 9.48 -31.79 -41.42
CA PRO A 62 9.61 -33.23 -41.70
C PRO A 62 10.32 -33.54 -43.02
N LYS A 63 10.47 -32.55 -43.91
CA LYS A 63 10.80 -32.79 -45.32
C LYS A 63 12.27 -33.17 -45.61
N LYS A 64 13.21 -32.94 -44.67
CA LYS A 64 14.66 -33.15 -44.86
C LYS A 64 15.23 -32.49 -46.13
N SER A 65 14.56 -31.46 -46.63
CA SER A 65 14.81 -30.87 -47.93
C SER A 65 16.06 -29.98 -47.95
N TRP A 66 16.48 -29.48 -46.79
CA TRP A 66 17.67 -28.63 -46.69
C TRP A 66 18.42 -28.78 -45.36
N GLU A 67 19.70 -28.42 -45.42
CA GLU A 67 20.64 -28.43 -44.31
C GLU A 67 20.61 -27.08 -43.58
N ILE A 68 20.30 -27.10 -42.29
CA ILE A 68 20.27 -25.92 -41.41
C ILE A 68 21.69 -25.55 -40.99
N LEU A 69 22.48 -26.55 -40.60
CA LEU A 69 23.91 -26.40 -40.29
C LEU A 69 24.65 -27.73 -40.47
N SER A 70 25.95 -27.67 -40.72
CA SER A 70 26.85 -28.82 -40.54
C SER A 70 28.18 -28.45 -39.90
N LYS A 71 28.77 -29.43 -39.24
CA LYS A 71 30.07 -29.34 -38.57
C LYS A 71 30.80 -30.68 -38.73
N SER A 72 32.06 -30.64 -39.14
CA SER A 72 32.89 -31.84 -39.26
C SER A 72 33.81 -31.98 -38.06
N VAL A 73 33.96 -33.20 -37.55
CA VAL A 73 34.88 -33.56 -36.48
C VAL A 73 35.71 -34.78 -36.87
N THR A 74 36.92 -34.90 -36.34
CA THR A 74 37.82 -36.03 -36.64
C THR A 74 38.03 -36.88 -35.39
N LEU A 75 37.71 -38.16 -35.49
CA LEU A 75 37.99 -39.20 -34.50
C LEU A 75 39.38 -39.80 -34.80
N THR A 76 40.26 -39.79 -33.80
CA THR A 76 41.65 -40.23 -33.92
C THR A 76 41.99 -41.21 -32.79
N ALA A 77 43.09 -41.95 -32.92
CA ALA A 77 43.57 -42.79 -31.83
C ALA A 77 43.86 -41.97 -30.55
N ASP A 78 44.36 -40.73 -30.70
CA ASP A 78 44.69 -39.83 -29.58
C ASP A 78 43.47 -39.41 -28.76
N ASN A 79 42.28 -39.37 -29.37
CA ASN A 79 41.03 -39.08 -28.67
C ASN A 79 40.21 -40.35 -28.38
N ASN A 80 40.81 -41.54 -28.48
CA ASN A 80 40.14 -42.84 -28.33
C ASN A 80 38.88 -42.97 -29.21
N PHE A 81 38.91 -42.38 -30.41
CA PHE A 81 37.78 -42.32 -31.35
C PHE A 81 36.48 -41.78 -30.74
N GLN A 82 36.57 -40.85 -29.79
CA GLN A 82 35.43 -40.15 -29.18
C GLN A 82 35.68 -38.64 -29.12
N ILE A 83 34.63 -37.84 -29.30
CA ILE A 83 34.73 -36.38 -29.19
C ILE A 83 33.41 -35.76 -28.70
N LEU A 84 33.54 -34.73 -27.87
CA LEU A 84 32.45 -33.82 -27.47
C LEU A 84 32.59 -32.53 -28.29
N THR A 85 31.53 -32.15 -29.01
CA THR A 85 31.52 -30.98 -29.88
C THR A 85 30.22 -30.21 -29.72
N ASP A 86 30.26 -28.89 -29.84
CA ASP A 86 29.08 -28.04 -29.73
C ASP A 86 28.45 -27.73 -31.10
N ILE A 87 27.13 -27.57 -31.14
CA ILE A 87 26.39 -27.02 -32.28
C ILE A 87 25.53 -25.85 -31.81
N LYS A 88 25.38 -24.82 -32.65
CA LYS A 88 24.51 -23.68 -32.38
C LYS A 88 23.46 -23.58 -33.48
N ILE A 89 22.22 -23.91 -33.15
CA ILE A 89 21.11 -23.78 -34.11
C ILE A 89 20.80 -22.29 -34.28
N PRO A 90 20.83 -21.74 -35.50
CA PRO A 90 20.53 -20.33 -35.73
C PRO A 90 19.08 -20.01 -35.39
N ASP A 91 18.87 -18.86 -34.75
CA ASP A 91 17.54 -18.30 -34.46
C ASP A 91 17.10 -17.45 -35.66
N ASP A 92 16.49 -18.09 -36.66
CA ASP A 92 16.00 -17.45 -37.88
C ASP A 92 14.51 -17.76 -38.07
N GLN A 93 13.71 -16.70 -38.19
CA GLN A 93 12.25 -16.78 -38.33
C GLN A 93 11.80 -17.38 -39.68
N ASN A 94 12.68 -17.46 -40.67
CA ASN A 94 12.41 -18.15 -41.94
C ASN A 94 12.60 -19.68 -41.82
N LEU A 95 13.34 -20.12 -40.80
CA LEU A 95 13.69 -21.51 -40.55
C LEU A 95 12.67 -22.21 -39.66
N PHE A 96 12.11 -21.49 -38.69
CA PHE A 96 11.26 -22.04 -37.64
C PHE A 96 9.99 -21.21 -37.45
N SER A 97 8.87 -21.90 -37.19
CA SER A 97 7.56 -21.28 -36.90
C SER A 97 7.61 -20.49 -35.59
N ALA A 98 6.97 -19.32 -35.56
CA ALA A 98 6.84 -18.51 -34.36
C ALA A 98 5.72 -18.97 -33.40
N ASN A 99 4.96 -20.01 -33.78
CA ASN A 99 3.80 -20.47 -33.00
C ASN A 99 4.24 -21.29 -31.75
N PRO A 100 3.91 -20.84 -30.52
CA PRO A 100 4.32 -21.49 -29.26
C PRO A 100 3.73 -22.87 -29.03
N LEU A 101 2.54 -23.12 -29.59
CA LEU A 101 1.81 -24.35 -29.38
C LEU A 101 2.29 -25.45 -30.34
N GLU A 102 3.08 -25.07 -31.34
CA GLU A 102 3.62 -25.99 -32.34
C GLU A 102 4.94 -26.59 -31.85
N LYS A 103 4.92 -27.90 -31.59
CA LYS A 103 6.15 -28.65 -31.31
C LYS A 103 6.93 -28.81 -32.60
N GLN A 104 8.09 -28.18 -32.65
CA GLN A 104 9.00 -28.24 -33.79
C GLN A 104 10.14 -29.21 -33.53
N TYR A 105 10.64 -29.80 -34.61
CA TYR A 105 11.67 -30.82 -34.57
C TYR A 105 12.72 -30.55 -35.64
N VAL A 106 13.89 -31.16 -35.47
CA VAL A 106 14.95 -31.23 -36.47
C VAL A 106 15.45 -32.66 -36.57
N TYR A 107 15.99 -33.01 -37.74
CA TYR A 107 16.75 -34.23 -37.90
C TYR A 107 18.22 -33.93 -37.59
N LEU A 108 18.75 -34.58 -36.56
CA LEU A 108 20.17 -34.58 -36.25
C LEU A 108 20.81 -35.82 -36.85
N GLN A 109 21.78 -35.63 -37.73
CA GLN A 109 22.50 -36.69 -38.41
C GLN A 109 23.99 -36.64 -38.06
N ALA A 110 24.60 -37.80 -37.83
CA ALA A 110 26.05 -37.98 -37.78
C ALA A 110 26.45 -38.94 -38.90
N GLN A 111 27.10 -38.40 -39.92
CA GLN A 111 27.54 -39.14 -41.09
C GLN A 111 28.98 -39.61 -40.87
N PHE A 112 29.13 -40.90 -40.56
CA PHE A 112 30.39 -41.63 -40.55
C PHE A 112 30.70 -42.13 -41.98
N PRO A 113 31.93 -42.57 -42.29
CA PRO A 113 32.26 -43.07 -43.63
C PRO A 113 31.44 -44.28 -44.08
N SER A 114 31.04 -45.15 -43.13
CA SER A 114 30.32 -46.40 -43.40
C SER A 114 28.83 -46.35 -43.06
N VAL A 115 28.39 -45.44 -42.18
CA VAL A 115 26.99 -45.35 -41.73
C VAL A 115 26.59 -43.90 -41.42
N THR A 116 25.30 -43.60 -41.58
CA THR A 116 24.72 -42.34 -41.07
C THR A 116 23.77 -42.66 -39.93
N LEU A 117 24.06 -42.15 -38.74
CA LEU A 117 23.14 -42.18 -37.62
C LEU A 117 22.20 -40.98 -37.71
N GLU A 118 20.92 -41.18 -37.42
CA GLU A 118 19.91 -40.13 -37.46
C GLU A 118 19.00 -40.21 -36.23
N GLN A 119 18.64 -39.05 -35.68
CA GLN A 119 17.64 -38.93 -34.63
C GLN A 119 16.77 -37.69 -34.85
N VAL A 120 15.47 -37.81 -34.56
CA VAL A 120 14.57 -36.66 -34.49
C VAL A 120 14.65 -36.04 -33.10
N VAL A 121 14.97 -34.76 -33.03
CA VAL A 121 15.13 -34.04 -31.77
C VAL A 121 14.18 -32.85 -31.72
N MET A 122 13.52 -32.65 -30.57
CA MET A 122 12.61 -31.52 -30.36
C MET A 122 13.39 -30.23 -30.14
N LEU A 123 12.87 -29.13 -30.67
CA LEU A 123 13.43 -27.80 -30.44
C LEU A 123 12.78 -27.11 -29.23
N SER A 124 13.55 -26.28 -28.55
CA SER A 124 13.06 -25.29 -27.58
C SER A 124 13.54 -23.90 -27.93
N PHE A 125 12.62 -22.94 -27.85
CA PHE A 125 12.87 -21.52 -28.07
C PHE A 125 13.07 -20.77 -26.74
N GLN A 126 13.22 -21.47 -25.62
CA GLN A 126 13.51 -20.84 -24.33
C GLN A 126 14.99 -20.39 -24.28
N SER A 127 15.23 -19.13 -24.60
CA SER A 127 16.55 -18.49 -24.61
C SER A 127 16.73 -17.56 -23.41
N GLY A 128 17.27 -18.09 -22.30
CA GLY A 128 17.70 -17.30 -21.14
C GLY A 128 16.69 -17.17 -20.00
N TYR A 129 17.04 -16.33 -19.02
CA TYR A 129 16.25 -16.05 -17.81
C TYR A 129 16.19 -14.54 -17.56
N ILE A 130 15.04 -14.06 -17.06
CA ILE A 130 14.87 -12.68 -16.60
C ILE A 130 14.57 -12.73 -15.10
N PHE A 131 15.32 -11.95 -14.32
CA PHE A 131 15.06 -11.74 -12.91
C PHE A 131 14.53 -10.32 -12.70
N VAL A 132 13.47 -10.21 -11.91
CA VAL A 132 12.84 -8.93 -11.58
C VAL A 132 12.84 -8.80 -10.07
N GLN A 133 13.29 -7.65 -9.58
CA GLN A 133 13.36 -7.33 -8.16
C GLN A 133 12.68 -5.97 -7.93
N THR A 134 11.92 -5.86 -6.86
CA THR A 134 11.38 -4.60 -6.35
C THR A 134 12.13 -4.20 -5.07
N ASP A 135 12.16 -2.91 -4.74
CA ASP A 135 12.80 -2.44 -3.51
C ASP A 135 12.06 -2.88 -2.25
N LYS A 136 10.73 -3.01 -2.33
CA LYS A 136 9.87 -3.43 -1.24
C LYS A 136 8.79 -4.42 -1.72
N PRO A 137 8.28 -5.28 -0.82
CA PRO A 137 7.16 -6.16 -1.13
C PRO A 137 5.79 -5.47 -0.99
N ILE A 138 5.70 -4.33 -0.27
CA ILE A 138 4.46 -3.61 0.02
C ILE A 138 4.67 -2.10 -0.23
N TYR A 139 3.69 -1.44 -0.83
CA TYR A 139 3.68 0.01 -1.13
C TYR A 139 2.37 0.67 -0.73
N THR A 140 2.41 1.97 -0.42
CA THR A 140 1.23 2.81 -0.21
C THR A 140 0.77 3.50 -1.49
N PRO A 141 -0.51 3.88 -1.63
CA PRO A 141 -0.95 4.73 -2.73
C PRO A 141 -0.17 6.05 -2.78
N ALA A 142 0.09 6.59 -3.98
CA ALA A 142 0.96 7.75 -4.23
C ALA A 142 2.46 7.54 -3.98
N SER A 143 2.91 6.34 -3.55
CA SER A 143 4.34 6.02 -3.48
C SER A 143 4.93 5.56 -4.81
N THR A 144 6.25 5.58 -4.93
CA THR A 144 6.96 5.12 -6.14
C THR A 144 7.56 3.74 -5.89
N ALA A 145 7.22 2.78 -6.75
CA ALA A 145 7.82 1.45 -6.74
C ALA A 145 9.11 1.45 -7.59
N LEU A 146 10.23 1.06 -6.99
CA LEU A 146 11.51 0.93 -7.69
C LEU A 146 11.66 -0.53 -8.15
N ILE A 147 11.90 -0.71 -9.44
CA ILE A 147 11.89 -2.00 -10.12
C ILE A 147 13.21 -2.14 -10.88
N SER A 148 13.93 -3.24 -10.63
CA SER A 148 15.14 -3.60 -11.36
C SER A 148 14.93 -4.90 -12.12
N THR A 149 15.28 -4.87 -13.41
CA THR A 149 15.21 -6.04 -14.29
C THR A 149 16.62 -6.43 -14.70
N VAL A 150 16.97 -7.70 -14.45
CA VAL A 150 18.26 -8.30 -14.79
C VAL A 150 18.05 -9.30 -15.93
N ALA A 151 18.69 -9.06 -17.07
CA ALA A 151 18.66 -9.95 -18.23
C ALA A 151 19.93 -9.77 -19.08
N VAL A 152 20.44 -10.87 -19.62
CA VAL A 152 21.74 -10.90 -20.32
C VAL A 152 21.55 -10.64 -21.82
N PHE A 153 22.02 -9.48 -22.29
CA PHE A 153 22.22 -9.10 -23.71
C PHE A 153 21.02 -9.31 -24.66
N MET A 154 19.77 -9.17 -24.19
CA MET A 154 18.57 -9.25 -25.02
C MET A 154 17.54 -8.16 -24.68
N LEU A 155 16.72 -7.77 -25.68
CA LEU A 155 15.63 -6.81 -25.51
C LEU A 155 14.48 -7.43 -24.69
N VAL A 156 14.13 -6.82 -23.57
CA VAL A 156 13.08 -7.29 -22.66
C VAL A 156 11.87 -6.36 -22.71
N SER A 157 10.68 -6.93 -22.79
CA SER A 157 9.41 -6.21 -22.63
C SER A 157 8.92 -6.40 -21.19
N VAL A 158 8.67 -5.30 -20.49
CA VAL A 158 8.17 -5.24 -19.11
C VAL A 158 6.72 -4.77 -19.12
N PHE A 159 5.85 -5.46 -18.38
CA PHE A 159 4.42 -5.16 -18.25
C PHE A 159 4.06 -5.10 -16.78
N LEU A 160 3.57 -3.95 -16.32
CA LEU A 160 3.05 -3.80 -14.98
C LEU A 160 1.54 -4.06 -15.00
N LYS A 161 1.09 -5.04 -14.21
CA LYS A 161 -0.32 -5.45 -14.10
C LYS A 161 -0.86 -5.13 -12.71
N ASN A 162 -2.08 -4.62 -12.68
CA ASN A 162 -2.82 -4.38 -11.44
C ASN A 162 -3.41 -5.71 -10.87
N PRO A 163 -4.06 -5.69 -9.69
CA PRO A 163 -4.65 -6.88 -9.08
C PRO A 163 -5.74 -7.55 -9.91
N GLN A 164 -6.37 -6.83 -10.83
CA GLN A 164 -7.34 -7.37 -11.78
C GLN A 164 -6.67 -8.04 -13.01
N GLY A 165 -5.34 -8.10 -13.07
CA GLY A 165 -4.57 -8.69 -14.16
C GLY A 165 -4.38 -7.79 -15.38
N ILE A 166 -4.82 -6.53 -15.30
CA ILE A 166 -4.83 -5.58 -16.40
C ILE A 166 -3.50 -4.83 -16.46
N THR A 167 -2.92 -4.77 -17.65
CA THR A 167 -1.67 -4.06 -17.91
C THR A 167 -1.89 -2.55 -17.83
N VAL A 168 -1.23 -1.89 -16.88
CA VAL A 168 -1.30 -0.44 -16.64
C VAL A 168 -0.14 0.32 -17.27
N SER A 169 1.01 -0.34 -17.43
CA SER A 169 2.23 0.22 -18.02
C SER A 169 2.98 -0.88 -18.77
N SER A 170 3.62 -0.51 -19.87
CA SER A 170 4.48 -1.39 -20.63
C SER A 170 5.68 -0.62 -21.18
N GLU A 171 6.86 -1.21 -21.09
CA GLU A 171 8.11 -0.62 -21.57
C GLU A 171 8.98 -1.71 -22.21
N LYS A 172 9.74 -1.34 -23.25
CA LYS A 172 10.79 -2.21 -23.82
C LYS A 172 12.15 -1.69 -23.37
N ILE A 173 12.88 -2.52 -22.64
CA ILE A 173 14.18 -2.17 -22.07
C ILE A 173 15.30 -3.00 -22.71
N PHE A 174 16.46 -2.37 -22.90
CA PHE A 174 17.69 -3.04 -23.32
C PHE A 174 18.74 -2.91 -22.21
N PRO A 175 18.98 -3.95 -21.39
CA PRO A 175 19.92 -3.89 -20.28
C PRO A 175 21.37 -3.92 -20.80
N VAL A 176 21.97 -2.76 -21.06
CA VAL A 176 23.32 -2.63 -21.68
C VAL A 176 24.41 -3.33 -20.84
N ARG A 177 24.34 -3.22 -19.51
CA ARG A 177 25.23 -3.92 -18.55
C ARG A 177 24.56 -5.15 -17.92
N GLY A 178 23.49 -5.65 -18.53
CA GLY A 178 22.72 -6.79 -18.06
C GLY A 178 21.73 -6.50 -16.91
N MET A 179 21.67 -5.25 -16.43
CA MET A 179 20.68 -4.76 -15.47
C MET A 179 20.12 -3.40 -15.93
N LYS A 180 18.85 -3.14 -15.62
CA LYS A 180 18.21 -1.84 -15.78
C LYS A 180 17.23 -1.60 -14.64
N SER A 181 17.43 -0.48 -13.95
CA SER A 181 16.56 -0.03 -12.86
C SER A 181 15.66 1.13 -13.32
N GLY A 182 14.43 1.20 -12.79
CA GLY A 182 13.44 2.23 -13.09
C GLY A 182 12.41 2.39 -11.96
N GLY A 183 11.64 3.48 -11.99
CA GLY A 183 10.62 3.78 -10.99
C GLY A 183 9.23 3.92 -11.60
N TYR A 184 8.20 3.45 -10.90
CA TYR A 184 6.80 3.60 -11.27
C TYR A 184 6.01 4.26 -10.15
N SER A 185 5.45 5.45 -10.40
CA SER A 185 4.61 6.16 -9.43
C SER A 185 3.19 5.59 -9.40
N ILE A 186 2.81 5.04 -8.25
CA ILE A 186 1.49 4.45 -8.02
C ILE A 186 0.47 5.60 -7.86
N PRO A 187 -0.64 5.62 -8.61
CA PRO A 187 -1.66 6.66 -8.45
C PRO A 187 -2.27 6.69 -7.04
N GLN A 188 -2.70 7.87 -6.57
CA GLN A 188 -3.36 8.02 -5.27
C GLN A 188 -4.66 7.18 -5.14
N MET A 189 -5.37 6.92 -6.25
CA MET A 189 -6.57 6.08 -6.30
C MET A 189 -6.28 4.71 -6.95
N ALA A 190 -5.11 4.13 -6.66
CA ALA A 190 -4.76 2.80 -7.16
C ALA A 190 -5.59 1.69 -6.50
N SER A 191 -5.87 0.61 -7.24
CA SER A 191 -6.52 -0.58 -6.68
C SER A 191 -5.61 -1.25 -5.64
N SER A 192 -6.11 -1.44 -4.42
CA SER A 192 -5.41 -2.22 -3.39
C SER A 192 -5.38 -3.70 -3.74
N GLY A 193 -4.28 -4.38 -3.43
CA GLY A 193 -4.08 -5.82 -3.68
C GLY A 193 -2.71 -6.14 -4.28
N ILE A 194 -2.57 -7.33 -4.87
CA ILE A 194 -1.31 -7.83 -5.43
C ILE A 194 -1.14 -7.36 -6.88
N TRP A 195 -0.15 -6.51 -7.10
CA TRP A 195 0.32 -6.06 -8.41
C TRP A 195 1.42 -7.00 -8.92
N LYS A 196 1.55 -7.10 -10.24
CA LYS A 196 2.50 -8.02 -10.89
C LYS A 196 3.35 -7.32 -11.93
N VAL A 197 4.65 -7.50 -11.88
CA VAL A 197 5.60 -7.10 -12.92
C VAL A 197 5.88 -8.33 -13.79
N VAL A 198 5.34 -8.36 -15.00
CA VAL A 198 5.51 -9.46 -15.96
C VAL A 198 6.53 -9.07 -17.01
N THR A 199 7.56 -9.88 -17.22
CA THR A 199 8.63 -9.62 -18.18
C THR A 199 8.77 -10.75 -19.20
N LEU A 200 9.08 -10.37 -20.45
CA LEU A 200 9.20 -11.26 -21.61
C LEU A 200 10.46 -10.90 -22.40
N PHE A 201 11.16 -11.88 -22.98
CA PHE A 201 12.11 -11.58 -24.06
C PHE A 201 11.35 -11.20 -25.32
N SER A 202 11.77 -10.14 -26.00
CA SER A 202 11.04 -9.63 -27.17
C SER A 202 11.09 -10.60 -28.36
N ASN A 203 12.17 -11.39 -28.47
CA ASN A 203 12.34 -12.40 -29.52
C ASN A 203 11.59 -13.70 -29.19
N THR A 204 11.40 -14.00 -27.89
CA THR A 204 10.80 -15.25 -27.40
C THR A 204 9.71 -14.96 -26.37
N PRO A 205 8.57 -14.35 -26.80
CA PRO A 205 7.52 -13.85 -25.91
C PRO A 205 6.75 -14.96 -25.17
N GLN A 206 7.07 -16.22 -25.44
CA GLN A 206 6.36 -17.40 -24.94
C GLN A 206 6.68 -17.73 -23.49
N THR A 207 7.85 -17.31 -23.00
CA THR A 207 8.29 -17.52 -21.61
C THR A 207 8.14 -16.23 -20.82
N LYS A 208 7.30 -16.27 -19.78
CA LYS A 208 7.04 -15.12 -18.91
C LYS A 208 7.73 -15.29 -17.56
N PHE A 209 8.34 -14.22 -17.07
CA PHE A 209 8.88 -14.12 -15.72
C PHE A 209 8.04 -13.09 -14.97
N THR A 210 7.78 -13.32 -13.68
CA THR A 210 6.85 -12.47 -12.92
C THR A 210 7.36 -12.24 -11.52
N ALA A 211 7.27 -11.00 -11.05
CA ALA A 211 7.46 -10.62 -9.65
C ALA A 211 6.19 -9.92 -9.14
N ASP A 212 5.80 -10.21 -7.90
CA ASP A 212 4.56 -9.71 -7.30
C ASP A 212 4.89 -8.74 -6.15
N PHE A 213 4.10 -7.68 -5.98
CA PHE A 213 4.16 -6.76 -4.84
C PHE A 213 2.75 -6.29 -4.42
N GLU A 214 2.54 -5.94 -3.16
CA GLU A 214 1.23 -5.54 -2.62
C GLU A 214 1.09 -4.01 -2.54
N VAL A 215 -0.08 -3.47 -2.83
CA VAL A 215 -0.41 -2.05 -2.63
C VAL A 215 -1.55 -1.92 -1.64
N LYS A 216 -1.34 -1.23 -0.51
CA LYS A 216 -2.35 -0.92 0.51
C LYS A 216 -1.92 0.27 1.38
N GLU A 217 -2.89 0.92 2.01
CA GLU A 217 -2.57 1.88 3.07
C GLU A 217 -2.01 1.13 4.28
N TYR A 218 -0.81 1.53 4.74
CA TYR A 218 -0.19 0.94 5.92
C TYR A 218 0.66 1.99 6.66
N VAL A 219 0.91 1.71 7.93
CA VAL A 219 1.87 2.42 8.77
C VAL A 219 2.91 1.40 9.24
N LEU A 220 4.19 1.78 9.19
CA LEU A 220 5.29 0.88 9.58
C LEU A 220 5.15 0.48 11.06
N PRO A 221 5.02 -0.82 11.40
CA PRO A 221 5.00 -1.26 12.78
C PRO A 221 6.36 -1.07 13.42
N THR A 222 6.41 -0.87 14.74
CA THR A 222 7.66 -0.58 15.46
C THR A 222 8.30 -1.78 16.13
N PHE A 223 7.54 -2.86 16.26
CA PHE A 223 8.06 -4.17 16.60
C PHE A 223 7.40 -5.24 15.75
N GLU A 224 8.11 -6.34 15.55
CA GLU A 224 7.60 -7.52 14.87
C GLU A 224 7.21 -8.61 15.88
N VAL A 225 6.16 -9.34 15.55
CA VAL A 225 5.71 -10.51 16.30
C VAL A 225 5.80 -11.73 15.40
N LYS A 226 6.66 -12.68 15.75
CA LYS A 226 6.88 -13.93 15.04
C LYS A 226 6.17 -15.07 15.77
N LEU A 227 5.36 -15.81 15.03
CA LEU A 227 4.60 -16.94 15.54
C LEU A 227 5.24 -18.24 15.06
N LYS A 228 5.75 -19.04 15.99
CA LYS A 228 6.45 -20.30 15.75
C LYS A 228 5.62 -21.46 16.32
N PRO A 229 4.83 -22.15 15.49
CA PRO A 229 4.11 -23.32 15.98
C PRO A 229 5.09 -24.46 16.31
N SER A 230 4.85 -25.17 17.41
CA SER A 230 5.72 -26.28 17.87
C SER A 230 5.79 -27.42 16.85
N LYS A 231 4.70 -27.60 16.11
CA LYS A 231 4.59 -28.48 14.95
C LYS A 231 3.97 -27.69 13.82
N SER A 232 4.43 -27.96 12.61
CA SER A 232 3.98 -27.25 11.43
C SER A 232 2.62 -27.76 10.87
N PHE A 233 2.04 -28.74 11.55
CA PHE A 233 0.75 -29.34 11.31
C PHE A 233 0.07 -29.71 12.64
N PHE A 234 -1.25 -29.92 12.60
CA PHE A 234 -2.01 -30.47 13.72
C PHE A 234 -2.41 -31.92 13.41
N TYR A 235 -1.86 -32.88 14.15
CA TYR A 235 -2.30 -34.27 14.04
C TYR A 235 -3.60 -34.44 14.83
N VAL A 236 -4.64 -35.00 14.21
CA VAL A 236 -5.98 -35.10 14.82
C VAL A 236 -6.02 -35.82 16.18
N ARG A 237 -5.02 -36.66 16.50
CA ARG A 237 -4.90 -37.33 17.81
C ARG A 237 -3.98 -36.60 18.80
N ASP A 238 -3.35 -35.50 18.40
CA ASP A 238 -2.58 -34.68 19.34
C ASP A 238 -3.52 -34.04 20.35
N ALA A 239 -3.10 -34.01 21.62
CA ALA A 239 -3.88 -33.37 22.68
C ALA A 239 -3.95 -31.85 22.48
N SER A 240 -2.86 -31.25 21.97
CA SER A 240 -2.70 -29.81 21.81
C SER A 240 -1.64 -29.41 20.79
N LEU A 241 -1.67 -28.14 20.40
CA LEU A 241 -0.68 -27.45 19.56
C LEU A 241 -0.22 -26.18 20.27
N ALA A 242 1.07 -26.13 20.63
CA ALA A 242 1.68 -24.93 21.17
C ALA A 242 2.17 -24.01 20.05
N VAL A 243 2.04 -22.71 20.25
CA VAL A 243 2.57 -21.66 19.38
C VAL A 243 3.39 -20.70 20.24
N ASP A 244 4.69 -20.66 19.97
CA ASP A 244 5.60 -19.71 20.59
C ASP A 244 5.50 -18.36 19.90
N ILE A 245 5.38 -17.33 20.71
CA ILE A 245 5.24 -15.93 20.32
C ILE A 245 6.56 -15.25 20.67
N GLU A 246 7.28 -14.83 19.64
CA GLU A 246 8.50 -14.05 19.80
C GLU A 246 8.25 -12.61 19.37
N ALA A 247 8.39 -11.67 20.30
CA ALA A 247 8.16 -10.25 20.06
C ALA A 247 9.47 -9.47 20.21
N LYS A 248 9.88 -8.78 19.16
CA LYS A 248 11.08 -7.94 19.17
C LYS A 248 10.88 -6.65 18.38
N TYR A 249 11.41 -5.56 18.91
CA TYR A 249 11.50 -4.28 18.20
C TYR A 249 12.33 -4.44 16.92
N LEU A 250 12.08 -3.58 15.93
CA LEU A 250 12.82 -3.63 14.66
C LEU A 250 14.33 -3.39 14.83
N PHE A 251 14.76 -2.77 15.93
CA PHE A 251 16.16 -2.59 16.31
C PHE A 251 16.71 -3.70 17.24
N GLY A 252 16.00 -4.83 17.35
CA GLY A 252 16.50 -6.08 17.95
C GLY A 252 16.23 -6.27 19.44
N GLN A 253 15.74 -5.26 20.17
CA GLN A 253 15.41 -5.41 21.59
C GLN A 253 14.11 -6.21 21.78
N LYS A 254 14.02 -6.94 22.90
CA LYS A 254 12.84 -7.76 23.24
C LYS A 254 11.68 -6.87 23.71
N VAL A 255 10.45 -7.28 23.41
CA VAL A 255 9.21 -6.54 23.75
C VAL A 255 8.48 -7.26 24.88
N ASP A 256 8.20 -6.56 25.97
CA ASP A 256 7.38 -7.09 27.05
C ASP A 256 5.96 -6.53 26.97
N GLY A 257 4.97 -7.35 27.33
CA GLY A 257 3.57 -6.97 27.16
C GLY A 257 2.56 -8.09 27.38
N ASN A 258 1.34 -7.88 26.88
CA ASN A 258 0.26 -8.84 26.92
C ASN A 258 -0.17 -9.15 25.48
N ALA A 259 -0.07 -10.42 25.09
CA ALA A 259 -0.58 -10.94 23.83
C ALA A 259 -1.96 -11.55 24.03
N PHE A 260 -2.88 -11.20 23.15
CA PHE A 260 -4.18 -11.84 23.06
C PHE A 260 -4.17 -12.73 21.81
N VAL A 261 -4.51 -14.00 21.98
CA VAL A 261 -4.30 -15.04 20.97
C VAL A 261 -5.62 -15.74 20.68
N VAL A 262 -5.95 -15.88 19.40
CA VAL A 262 -7.12 -16.62 18.93
C VAL A 262 -6.72 -17.57 17.81
N PHE A 263 -7.22 -18.79 17.88
CA PHE A 263 -7.12 -19.79 16.83
C PHE A 263 -8.43 -19.88 16.05
N GLY A 264 -8.34 -20.33 14.80
CA GLY A 264 -9.50 -20.65 13.99
C GLY A 264 -9.15 -21.60 12.85
N VAL A 265 -10.18 -22.02 12.12
CA VAL A 265 -10.05 -22.91 10.96
C VAL A 265 -10.32 -22.12 9.69
N MET A 266 -9.55 -22.40 8.65
CA MET A 266 -9.63 -21.78 7.34
C MET A 266 -10.09 -22.81 6.30
N GLU A 267 -11.12 -22.45 5.54
CA GLU A 267 -11.70 -23.24 4.44
C GLU A 267 -11.93 -22.30 3.25
N ASP A 268 -11.30 -22.55 2.10
CA ASP A 268 -11.45 -21.75 0.87
C ASP A 268 -11.37 -20.22 1.09
N GLU A 269 -10.33 -19.76 1.80
CA GLU A 269 -10.11 -18.36 2.24
C GLU A 269 -11.14 -17.78 3.24
N LYS A 270 -12.16 -18.56 3.64
CA LYS A 270 -13.10 -18.18 4.70
C LYS A 270 -12.55 -18.54 6.07
N LYS A 271 -12.48 -17.57 6.97
CA LYS A 271 -12.03 -17.74 8.36
C LYS A 271 -13.22 -18.07 9.26
N THR A 272 -13.10 -19.15 10.03
CA THR A 272 -14.02 -19.50 11.11
C THR A 272 -13.25 -19.51 12.42
N SER A 273 -13.53 -18.52 13.28
CA SER A 273 -12.90 -18.40 14.60
C SER A 273 -13.33 -19.54 15.53
N ILE A 274 -12.44 -19.96 16.45
CA ILE A 274 -12.76 -20.82 17.58
C ILE A 274 -12.81 -19.92 18.83
N PRO A 275 -13.98 -19.43 19.27
CA PRO A 275 -14.06 -18.47 20.37
C PRO A 275 -13.49 -18.97 21.70
N ALA A 276 -13.62 -20.28 21.95
CA ALA A 276 -13.07 -20.96 23.14
C ALA A 276 -11.52 -20.91 23.22
N SER A 277 -10.85 -20.63 22.10
CA SER A 277 -9.38 -20.56 22.03
C SER A 277 -8.80 -19.22 22.44
N LEU A 278 -9.63 -18.19 22.71
CA LEU A 278 -9.16 -16.87 23.12
C LEU A 278 -8.39 -16.94 24.45
N GLN A 279 -7.10 -16.62 24.39
CA GLN A 279 -6.20 -16.66 25.53
C GLN A 279 -5.46 -15.34 25.69
N LYS A 280 -5.21 -14.97 26.94
CA LYS A 280 -4.31 -13.87 27.29
C LYS A 280 -2.98 -14.46 27.75
N VAL A 281 -1.90 -14.16 27.03
CA VAL A 281 -0.53 -14.63 27.30
C VAL A 281 0.32 -13.43 27.70
N GLN A 282 1.02 -13.53 28.83
CA GLN A 282 2.00 -12.51 29.20
C GLN A 282 3.30 -12.78 28.44
N ILE A 283 3.83 -11.75 27.78
CA ILE A 283 5.09 -11.80 27.05
C ILE A 283 6.17 -11.22 27.96
N VAL A 284 7.17 -12.03 28.27
CA VAL A 284 8.29 -11.68 29.16
C VAL A 284 9.59 -11.95 28.45
N LYS A 285 10.49 -10.95 28.42
CA LYS A 285 11.71 -10.96 27.60
C LYS A 285 11.42 -11.27 26.13
N GLY A 286 10.29 -10.77 25.62
CA GLY A 286 9.88 -10.99 24.23
C GLY A 286 9.48 -12.42 23.87
N GLU A 287 9.18 -13.27 24.86
CA GLU A 287 8.76 -14.65 24.65
C GLU A 287 7.45 -14.95 25.41
N GLY A 288 6.59 -15.75 24.80
CA GLY A 288 5.41 -16.33 25.42
C GLY A 288 4.86 -17.49 24.59
N THR A 289 4.00 -18.33 25.17
CA THR A 289 3.46 -19.51 24.48
C THR A 289 1.96 -19.56 24.64
N ALA A 290 1.25 -19.83 23.55
CA ALA A 290 -0.19 -20.06 23.51
C ALA A 290 -0.48 -21.50 23.08
N GLU A 291 -1.54 -22.11 23.59
CA GLU A 291 -1.81 -23.53 23.35
C GLU A 291 -3.24 -23.77 22.86
N LEU A 292 -3.40 -24.36 21.67
CA LEU A 292 -4.70 -24.81 21.17
C LEU A 292 -4.92 -26.27 21.57
N THR A 293 -5.91 -26.54 22.41
CA THR A 293 -6.26 -27.91 22.80
C THR A 293 -7.31 -28.52 21.88
N SER A 294 -7.30 -29.85 21.76
CA SER A 294 -8.34 -30.60 21.04
C SER A 294 -9.74 -30.35 21.58
N GLN A 295 -9.89 -30.11 22.89
CA GLN A 295 -11.16 -29.79 23.54
C GLN A 295 -11.77 -28.48 23.00
N MET A 296 -10.96 -27.41 22.92
CA MET A 296 -11.39 -26.13 22.36
C MET A 296 -11.85 -26.26 20.91
N ILE A 297 -11.22 -27.13 20.11
CA ILE A 297 -11.65 -27.43 18.73
C ILE A 297 -13.00 -28.14 18.75
N THR A 298 -13.18 -29.16 19.60
CA THR A 298 -14.41 -29.96 19.66
C THR A 298 -15.63 -29.21 20.17
N GLU A 299 -15.43 -28.14 20.96
CA GLU A 299 -16.51 -27.25 21.40
C GLU A 299 -17.19 -26.53 20.22
N THR A 300 -16.40 -26.09 19.23
CA THR A 300 -16.91 -25.42 18.03
C THR A 300 -17.21 -26.41 16.89
N PHE A 301 -16.40 -27.46 16.76
CA PHE A 301 -16.47 -28.47 15.71
C PHE A 301 -16.58 -29.88 16.29
N PRO A 302 -17.79 -30.43 16.46
CA PRO A 302 -18.01 -31.71 17.17
C PRO A 302 -17.24 -32.91 16.61
N ASN A 303 -16.85 -32.90 15.33
CA ASN A 303 -16.03 -33.95 14.71
C ASN A 303 -14.80 -33.37 14.02
N ILE A 304 -13.66 -33.49 14.68
CA ILE A 304 -12.37 -33.02 14.20
C ILE A 304 -11.90 -33.69 12.89
N ASN A 305 -12.36 -34.90 12.58
CA ASN A 305 -11.99 -35.57 11.33
C ASN A 305 -12.61 -34.89 10.10
N GLN A 306 -13.69 -34.11 10.27
CA GLN A 306 -14.27 -33.31 9.18
C GLN A 306 -13.40 -32.11 8.80
N LEU A 307 -12.44 -31.75 9.66
CA LEU A 307 -11.51 -30.65 9.44
C LEU A 307 -10.23 -31.10 8.72
N VAL A 308 -10.06 -32.40 8.44
CA VAL A 308 -8.87 -32.92 7.76
C VAL A 308 -8.77 -32.35 6.35
N GLY A 309 -7.60 -31.82 6.00
CA GLY A 309 -7.38 -31.10 4.74
C GLY A 309 -7.70 -29.60 4.80
N ARG A 310 -8.30 -29.12 5.90
CA ARG A 310 -8.37 -27.69 6.22
C ARG A 310 -7.13 -27.26 6.99
N SER A 311 -6.93 -25.95 7.13
CA SER A 311 -5.79 -25.39 7.88
C SER A 311 -6.23 -24.57 9.07
N ILE A 312 -5.44 -24.59 10.14
CA ILE A 312 -5.56 -23.74 11.31
C ILE A 312 -4.85 -22.42 11.00
N TYR A 313 -5.48 -21.31 11.41
CA TYR A 313 -4.82 -20.02 11.52
C TYR A 313 -4.76 -19.61 12.99
N VAL A 314 -3.71 -18.86 13.34
CA VAL A 314 -3.55 -18.23 14.65
C VAL A 314 -3.35 -16.73 14.43
N SER A 315 -4.13 -15.94 15.15
CA SER A 315 -4.08 -14.48 15.15
C SER A 315 -3.69 -14.00 16.55
N VAL A 316 -2.71 -13.12 16.61
CA VAL A 316 -2.15 -12.56 17.85
C VAL A 316 -2.18 -11.05 17.77
N SER A 317 -2.79 -10.42 18.77
CA SER A 317 -2.73 -8.97 18.97
C SER A 317 -1.90 -8.71 20.22
N LEU A 318 -0.66 -8.26 20.04
CA LEU A 318 0.27 -7.98 21.13
C LEU A 318 0.19 -6.51 21.50
N LEU A 319 -0.08 -6.24 22.77
CA LEU A 319 -0.07 -4.91 23.36
C LEU A 319 1.13 -4.78 24.31
N THR A 320 1.94 -3.74 24.12
CA THR A 320 3.12 -3.50 24.96
C THR A 320 2.76 -3.29 26.43
N GLU A 321 3.69 -3.53 27.36
CA GLU A 321 3.49 -3.29 28.80
C GLU A 321 3.23 -1.81 29.13
N SER A 322 3.71 -0.89 28.31
CA SER A 322 3.35 0.54 28.39
C SER A 322 1.90 0.82 27.97
N GLY A 323 1.25 -0.09 27.23
CA GLY A 323 -0.08 0.09 26.65
C GLY A 323 -0.10 1.11 25.51
N SER A 324 1.08 1.44 24.98
CA SER A 324 1.24 2.47 23.95
C SER A 324 0.97 1.94 22.55
N GLU A 325 1.27 0.66 22.29
CA GLU A 325 1.29 0.09 20.96
C GLU A 325 0.66 -1.30 20.93
N MET A 326 -0.17 -1.53 19.91
CA MET A 326 -0.71 -2.84 19.58
C MET A 326 -0.24 -3.23 18.18
N VAL A 327 0.28 -4.44 18.03
CA VAL A 327 0.68 -5.02 16.74
C VAL A 327 -0.03 -6.35 16.56
N GLU A 328 -0.58 -6.56 15.37
CA GLU A 328 -1.20 -7.81 14.97
C GLU A 328 -0.24 -8.66 14.15
N ALA A 329 -0.23 -9.96 14.44
CA ALA A 329 0.44 -10.97 13.64
C ALA A 329 -0.50 -12.15 13.41
N GLU A 330 -0.41 -12.72 12.22
CA GLU A 330 -1.19 -13.89 11.86
C GLU A 330 -0.31 -14.94 11.20
N ARG A 331 -0.48 -16.19 11.61
CA ARG A 331 0.13 -17.35 10.96
C ARG A 331 -0.98 -18.23 10.40
N ARG A 332 -0.89 -18.51 9.10
CA ARG A 332 -1.83 -19.36 8.34
C ARG A 332 -1.13 -20.66 7.92
N GLY A 333 -1.93 -21.63 7.46
CA GLY A 333 -1.44 -22.79 6.74
C GLY A 333 -1.03 -23.98 7.59
N ILE A 334 -1.35 -23.99 8.89
CA ILE A 334 -1.07 -25.15 9.76
C ILE A 334 -2.07 -26.26 9.41
N GLN A 335 -1.64 -27.27 8.66
CA GLN A 335 -2.55 -28.28 8.11
C GLN A 335 -3.09 -29.25 9.18
N ILE A 336 -4.38 -29.58 9.11
CA ILE A 336 -4.98 -30.63 9.95
C ILE A 336 -4.86 -31.98 9.23
N VAL A 337 -4.12 -32.91 9.81
CA VAL A 337 -3.73 -34.16 9.15
C VAL A 337 -4.03 -35.41 9.98
N THR A 338 -4.25 -36.51 9.27
CA THR A 338 -4.43 -37.86 9.86
C THR A 338 -3.14 -38.66 9.91
N SER A 339 -2.05 -38.15 9.33
CA SER A 339 -0.71 -38.74 9.41
C SER A 339 0.35 -37.64 9.47
N PRO A 340 1.38 -37.79 10.32
CA PRO A 340 2.48 -36.82 10.44
C PRO A 340 3.44 -36.84 9.26
N TYR A 341 3.36 -37.82 8.35
CA TYR A 341 4.28 -37.94 7.21
C TYR A 341 3.56 -38.30 5.91
N THR A 342 4.11 -37.82 4.81
CA THR A 342 3.75 -38.23 3.45
C THR A 342 4.94 -38.94 2.80
N ILE A 343 4.69 -40.03 2.09
CA ILE A 343 5.73 -40.89 1.51
C ILE A 343 5.63 -40.86 -0.01
N HIS A 344 6.73 -40.44 -0.65
CA HIS A 344 6.86 -40.36 -2.10
C HIS A 344 8.01 -41.24 -2.59
N PHE A 345 7.84 -41.85 -3.76
CA PHE A 345 8.96 -42.48 -4.48
C PHE A 345 9.65 -41.41 -5.33
N LYS A 346 10.80 -40.88 -4.88
CA LYS A 346 11.55 -39.84 -5.57
C LYS A 346 12.93 -40.38 -5.95
N LYS A 347 13.31 -40.24 -7.23
CA LYS A 347 14.54 -40.83 -7.79
C LYS A 347 14.58 -42.37 -7.78
N THR A 348 13.46 -43.05 -7.50
CA THR A 348 13.32 -44.50 -7.70
C THR A 348 13.07 -44.78 -9.18
N PRO A 349 13.85 -45.65 -9.84
CA PRO A 349 13.59 -46.04 -11.23
C PRO A 349 12.23 -46.75 -11.36
N HIS A 350 11.49 -46.49 -12.44
CA HIS A 350 10.21 -47.20 -12.70
C HIS A 350 10.40 -48.64 -13.23
N PHE A 351 11.64 -49.05 -13.49
CA PHE A 351 11.99 -50.35 -14.04
C PHE A 351 13.07 -51.03 -13.19
N PHE A 352 12.96 -52.35 -13.01
CA PHE A 352 13.94 -53.16 -12.29
C PHE A 352 14.50 -54.29 -13.17
N LYS A 353 15.64 -54.87 -12.73
CA LYS A 353 16.27 -56.02 -13.39
C LYS A 353 15.98 -57.29 -12.55
N PRO A 354 15.25 -58.28 -13.08
CA PRO A 354 14.95 -59.50 -12.33
C PRO A 354 16.22 -60.23 -11.88
N GLY A 355 16.28 -60.65 -10.62
CA GLY A 355 17.43 -61.34 -10.03
C GLY A 355 18.59 -60.43 -9.60
N MET A 356 18.48 -59.10 -9.77
CA MET A 356 19.44 -58.13 -9.24
C MET A 356 18.85 -57.36 -8.05
N PRO A 357 19.69 -56.92 -7.09
CA PRO A 357 19.26 -56.00 -6.05
C PRO A 357 18.75 -54.68 -6.65
N PHE A 358 17.59 -54.22 -6.19
CA PHE A 358 16.95 -53.00 -6.68
C PHE A 358 16.98 -51.91 -5.61
N GLY A 359 17.58 -50.76 -5.93
CA GLY A 359 17.67 -49.62 -5.04
C GLY A 359 16.38 -48.79 -5.06
N VAL A 360 15.67 -48.75 -3.94
CA VAL A 360 14.48 -47.93 -3.71
C VAL A 360 14.91 -46.64 -2.99
N SER A 361 14.58 -45.49 -3.58
CA SER A 361 14.76 -44.17 -2.98
C SER A 361 13.41 -43.60 -2.56
N ILE A 362 13.21 -43.53 -1.25
CA ILE A 362 11.98 -43.08 -0.62
C ILE A 362 12.24 -41.68 -0.12
N TYR A 363 11.35 -40.75 -0.47
CA TYR A 363 11.37 -39.40 0.02
C TYR A 363 10.20 -39.21 0.98
N VAL A 364 10.53 -39.00 2.24
CA VAL A 364 9.55 -38.75 3.29
C VAL A 364 9.53 -37.25 3.54
N THR A 365 8.34 -36.69 3.53
CA THR A 365 8.12 -35.28 3.83
C THR A 365 7.15 -35.12 4.97
N ASN A 366 7.29 -34.01 5.70
CA ASN A 366 6.22 -33.50 6.55
C ASN A 366 5.04 -33.03 5.66
N PRO A 367 3.85 -32.78 6.23
CA PRO A 367 2.69 -32.28 5.50
C PRO A 367 2.94 -30.98 4.73
N GLU A 368 3.89 -30.16 5.16
CA GLU A 368 4.33 -28.93 4.47
C GLU A 368 5.31 -29.17 3.30
N GLN A 369 5.51 -30.42 2.89
CA GLN A 369 6.46 -30.83 1.84
C GLN A 369 7.94 -30.58 2.18
N THR A 370 8.26 -30.28 3.45
CA THR A 370 9.65 -30.22 3.93
C THR A 370 10.21 -31.62 4.15
N PRO A 371 11.52 -31.87 3.89
CA PRO A 371 12.12 -33.18 4.10
C PRO A 371 12.06 -33.60 5.58
N ALA A 372 11.63 -34.83 5.86
CA ALA A 372 11.58 -35.37 7.21
C ALA A 372 12.85 -36.18 7.54
N GLU A 373 13.63 -35.73 8.53
CA GLU A 373 14.87 -36.37 8.97
C GLU A 373 14.62 -37.49 10.00
N ASP A 374 15.50 -38.50 10.00
CA ASP A 374 15.54 -39.62 10.97
C ASP A 374 14.29 -40.53 11.05
N VAL A 375 13.44 -40.51 10.02
CA VAL A 375 12.23 -41.34 9.96
C VAL A 375 12.59 -42.76 9.53
N GLU A 376 12.26 -43.75 10.36
CA GLU A 376 12.40 -45.17 10.03
C GLU A 376 11.27 -45.63 9.10
N VAL A 377 11.63 -46.19 7.95
CA VAL A 377 10.69 -46.74 6.95
C VAL A 377 10.97 -48.21 6.72
N GLU A 378 9.91 -49.00 6.60
CA GLU A 378 9.93 -50.40 6.24
C GLU A 378 9.41 -50.59 4.82
N VAL A 379 10.15 -51.36 4.02
CA VAL A 379 9.87 -51.59 2.61
C VAL A 379 9.64 -53.07 2.36
N ASN A 380 8.51 -53.37 1.72
CA ASN A 380 8.10 -54.71 1.35
C ASN A 380 8.00 -54.82 -0.18
N PRO A 381 8.36 -55.98 -0.78
CA PRO A 381 8.72 -57.25 -0.15
C PRO A 381 10.12 -57.26 0.49
N GLY A 382 10.31 -58.06 1.54
CA GLY A 382 11.60 -58.25 2.22
C GLY A 382 11.77 -57.58 3.59
N GLY A 383 10.80 -56.78 4.05
CA GLY A 383 10.83 -56.15 5.38
C GLY A 383 12.07 -55.28 5.65
N VAL A 384 12.66 -54.70 4.59
CA VAL A 384 13.93 -53.99 4.67
C VAL A 384 13.69 -52.63 5.30
N ARG A 385 14.48 -52.29 6.33
CA ARG A 385 14.36 -51.01 7.02
C ARG A 385 15.42 -50.02 6.54
N GLY A 386 15.01 -48.76 6.44
CA GLY A 386 15.88 -47.63 6.13
C GLY A 386 15.52 -46.43 6.98
N ARG A 387 16.46 -45.50 7.13
CA ARG A 387 16.25 -44.24 7.85
C ARG A 387 16.50 -43.07 6.90
N THR A 388 15.67 -42.03 6.99
CA THR A 388 15.85 -40.83 6.18
C THR A 388 17.02 -40.00 6.69
N ARG A 389 17.75 -39.37 5.76
CA ARG A 389 18.82 -38.40 6.07
C ARG A 389 18.23 -36.99 6.19
N ASP A 390 19.09 -36.00 6.48
CA ASP A 390 18.82 -34.56 6.43
C ASP A 390 17.99 -34.09 5.22
N ASN A 391 18.24 -34.67 4.04
CA ASN A 391 17.51 -34.39 2.80
C ASN A 391 16.16 -35.13 2.67
N GLY A 392 15.68 -35.81 3.72
CA GLY A 392 14.44 -36.57 3.78
C GLY A 392 14.42 -37.86 2.94
N ILE A 393 15.55 -38.29 2.40
CA ILE A 393 15.63 -39.47 1.53
C ILE A 393 16.16 -40.67 2.33
N ALA A 394 15.40 -41.76 2.31
CA ALA A 394 15.85 -43.09 2.73
C ALA A 394 16.14 -43.93 1.47
N LYS A 395 17.36 -44.49 1.39
CA LYS A 395 17.73 -45.44 0.34
C LYS A 395 17.79 -46.83 0.93
N VAL A 396 17.03 -47.75 0.37
CA VAL A 396 17.05 -49.17 0.74
C VAL A 396 17.23 -50.03 -0.50
N THR A 397 17.70 -51.25 -0.31
CA THR A 397 17.89 -52.21 -1.39
C THR A 397 16.98 -53.40 -1.18
N VAL A 398 16.16 -53.72 -2.18
CA VAL A 398 15.23 -54.86 -2.17
C VAL A 398 15.73 -55.92 -3.15
N ASN A 399 15.80 -57.18 -2.71
CA ASN A 399 16.20 -58.28 -3.58
C ASN A 399 15.01 -58.69 -4.45
N THR A 400 15.21 -58.69 -5.78
CA THR A 400 14.13 -58.98 -6.72
C THR A 400 14.12 -60.47 -7.12
N PRO A 401 12.95 -61.14 -7.16
CA PRO A 401 12.87 -62.54 -7.55
C PRO A 401 13.23 -62.74 -9.03
N GLY A 402 13.98 -63.81 -9.31
CA GLY A 402 14.37 -64.17 -10.69
C GLY A 402 13.16 -64.56 -11.53
N GLY A 403 12.98 -63.92 -12.69
CA GLY A 403 11.92 -64.24 -13.65
C GLY A 403 10.59 -63.48 -13.47
N SER A 404 10.47 -62.57 -12.49
CA SER A 404 9.26 -61.77 -12.33
C SER A 404 9.16 -60.64 -13.36
N SER A 405 7.98 -60.46 -13.96
CA SER A 405 7.68 -59.36 -14.89
C SER A 405 7.29 -58.06 -14.19
N THR A 406 6.76 -58.16 -12.96
CA THR A 406 6.33 -57.03 -12.14
C THR A 406 6.82 -57.16 -10.70
N LEU A 407 6.95 -56.04 -10.00
CA LEU A 407 7.31 -55.99 -8.58
C LEU A 407 6.52 -54.87 -7.89
N ASP A 408 5.67 -55.24 -6.93
CA ASP A 408 4.90 -54.30 -6.13
C ASP A 408 5.67 -53.97 -4.85
N ILE A 409 6.12 -52.73 -4.75
CA ILE A 409 6.83 -52.23 -3.58
C ILE A 409 5.87 -51.44 -2.72
N THR A 410 5.72 -51.82 -1.45
CA THR A 410 4.95 -51.09 -0.44
C THR A 410 5.87 -50.54 0.64
N VAL A 411 5.67 -49.28 1.00
CA VAL A 411 6.47 -48.59 2.02
C VAL A 411 5.55 -48.11 3.12
N ARG A 412 5.94 -48.39 4.37
CA ARG A 412 5.26 -47.93 5.59
C ARG A 412 6.26 -47.37 6.60
N PRO A 413 5.91 -46.37 7.41
CA PRO A 413 6.74 -45.95 8.51
C PRO A 413 6.80 -47.05 9.59
N ALA A 414 7.99 -47.32 10.13
CA ALA A 414 8.19 -48.30 11.19
C ALA A 414 7.87 -47.65 12.55
N ILE A 415 6.62 -47.71 12.97
CA ILE A 415 6.18 -47.11 14.26
C ILE A 415 6.47 -48.09 15.40
N PRO A 416 7.06 -47.66 16.54
CA PRO A 416 7.15 -48.47 17.75
C PRO A 416 5.74 -48.73 18.31
N LYS A 417 5.39 -50.01 18.47
CA LYS A 417 4.10 -50.57 18.90
C LYS A 417 3.26 -49.68 19.85
N ALA A 418 2.39 -48.83 19.31
CA ALA A 418 1.18 -48.35 19.97
C ALA A 418 0.13 -47.85 18.95
N ALA A 419 -1.02 -48.55 18.93
CA ALA A 419 -2.30 -48.27 18.26
C ALA A 419 -2.46 -48.56 16.74
N PRO A 420 -3.53 -49.31 16.32
CA PRO A 420 -3.77 -49.69 14.94
C PRO A 420 -4.64 -48.67 14.16
N THR A 421 -4.62 -48.81 12.84
CA THR A 421 -5.48 -48.18 11.81
C THR A 421 -5.35 -46.65 11.63
N THR A 422 -4.30 -46.23 10.91
CA THR A 422 -4.31 -45.71 9.51
C THR A 422 -2.88 -45.27 9.18
N THR A 423 -2.07 -46.20 8.69
CA THR A 423 -0.67 -45.94 8.31
C THR A 423 -0.63 -45.36 6.90
N CYS A 424 0.04 -44.21 6.71
CA CYS A 424 0.40 -43.74 5.36
C CYS A 424 1.23 -44.82 4.66
N THR A 425 0.61 -45.48 3.70
CA THR A 425 1.20 -46.58 2.95
C THR A 425 1.28 -46.14 1.50
N SER A 426 2.47 -46.23 0.92
CA SER A 426 2.69 -45.87 -0.48
C SER A 426 3.09 -47.12 -1.26
N SER A 427 2.47 -47.34 -2.41
CA SER A 427 2.72 -48.50 -3.27
C SER A 427 3.21 -48.05 -4.64
N LEU A 428 4.21 -48.74 -5.17
CA LEU A 428 4.71 -48.54 -6.53
C LEU A 428 4.82 -49.89 -7.24
N MET A 429 4.15 -50.01 -8.39
CA MET A 429 4.29 -51.15 -9.29
C MET A 429 5.41 -50.89 -10.29
N LEU A 430 6.41 -51.77 -10.33
CA LEU A 430 7.56 -51.70 -11.23
C LEU A 430 7.49 -52.80 -12.28
N HIS A 431 7.99 -52.50 -13.49
CA HIS A 431 8.04 -53.46 -14.59
C HIS A 431 9.49 -53.92 -14.85
N SER A 432 9.67 -55.17 -15.26
CA SER A 432 10.99 -55.70 -15.63
C SER A 432 11.47 -55.13 -16.97
N PHE A 433 12.75 -54.78 -17.09
CA PHE A 433 13.35 -54.32 -18.35
C PHE A 433 14.62 -55.11 -18.70
N ARG A 434 14.82 -55.41 -20.00
CA ARG A 434 15.85 -56.36 -20.49
C ARG A 434 17.05 -55.72 -21.21
N SER A 435 17.06 -54.42 -21.48
CA SER A 435 18.18 -53.74 -22.14
C SER A 435 18.87 -52.69 -21.25
N ILE A 436 20.16 -52.45 -21.53
CA ILE A 436 21.01 -51.54 -20.77
C ILE A 436 21.02 -50.19 -21.49
N LEU A 437 20.46 -49.16 -20.86
CA LEU A 437 20.72 -47.76 -21.20
C LEU A 437 21.23 -47.08 -19.94
N SER A 438 22.57 -47.01 -19.84
CA SER A 438 23.26 -46.16 -18.87
C SER A 438 23.05 -44.70 -19.31
N LYS A 439 22.46 -43.88 -18.43
CA LYS A 439 22.21 -42.46 -18.69
C LYS A 439 23.54 -41.72 -18.80
N GLY A 440 23.90 -41.32 -20.03
CA GLY A 440 24.92 -40.31 -20.28
C GLY A 440 24.37 -38.92 -19.95
N GLN A 441 24.95 -38.27 -18.95
CA GLN A 441 24.86 -36.82 -18.79
C GLN A 441 26.29 -36.32 -18.97
N ILE A 442 26.58 -35.69 -20.11
CA ILE A 442 27.90 -35.09 -20.34
C ILE A 442 27.83 -33.65 -19.85
N VAL A 443 28.22 -33.46 -18.60
CA VAL A 443 28.59 -32.15 -18.06
C VAL A 443 29.91 -32.34 -17.33
N LYS A 444 30.96 -31.69 -17.82
CA LYS A 444 32.17 -31.45 -17.03
C LYS A 444 31.80 -30.33 -16.06
N ALA A 445 31.57 -30.66 -14.80
CA ALA A 445 31.23 -29.68 -13.77
C ALA A 445 32.50 -28.92 -13.35
N ASP A 446 32.42 -27.60 -13.48
CA ASP A 446 33.46 -26.67 -13.07
C ASP A 446 33.41 -26.41 -11.56
N ARG A 447 34.57 -26.03 -11.00
CA ARG A 447 34.70 -25.65 -9.59
C ARG A 447 33.98 -24.32 -9.33
N PHE A 448 33.05 -24.30 -8.37
CA PHE A 448 32.69 -23.06 -7.69
C PHE A 448 33.89 -22.58 -6.84
N LYS A 449 34.37 -21.37 -7.10
CA LYS A 449 35.37 -20.70 -6.26
C LYS A 449 34.86 -19.33 -5.82
N ARG A 450 34.99 -19.13 -4.50
CA ARG A 450 34.95 -17.89 -3.70
C ARG A 450 33.66 -17.07 -3.73
N LEU A 451 32.90 -17.21 -2.63
CA LEU A 451 32.26 -16.05 -1.99
C LEU A 451 33.36 -15.05 -1.59
N VAL A 452 33.13 -13.78 -1.89
CA VAL A 452 33.86 -12.66 -1.29
C VAL A 452 32.99 -12.18 -0.12
N PHE A 453 33.45 -12.44 1.10
CA PHE A 453 32.89 -11.81 2.30
C PHE A 453 33.43 -10.38 2.38
N PHE A 454 32.54 -9.41 2.56
CA PHE A 454 32.91 -8.05 2.92
C PHE A 454 32.83 -7.92 4.45
N PRO A 455 33.96 -7.74 5.16
CA PRO A 455 33.89 -7.26 6.53
C PRO A 455 33.50 -5.78 6.49
N LEU A 456 32.30 -5.45 6.98
CA LEU A 456 31.94 -4.08 7.33
C LEU A 456 32.75 -3.69 8.57
N ALA A 457 33.82 -2.92 8.39
CA ALA A 457 34.54 -2.30 9.50
C ALA A 457 33.83 -0.99 9.88
N ALA A 458 33.12 -0.99 11.00
CA ALA A 458 32.56 0.21 11.60
C ALA A 458 33.58 0.81 12.58
N ASP A 459 34.37 1.78 12.13
CA ASP A 459 35.12 2.66 13.04
C ASP A 459 34.26 3.90 13.34
N CYS A 460 33.68 3.95 14.55
CA CYS A 460 33.04 5.15 15.08
C CYS A 460 34.06 5.97 15.89
N PRO A 461 34.44 7.18 15.47
CA PRO A 461 35.18 8.10 16.33
C PRO A 461 34.21 8.78 17.32
N PHE A 462 34.10 8.26 18.55
CA PHE A 462 33.53 9.02 19.65
C PHE A 462 34.56 10.02 20.17
N LEU A 463 34.41 11.29 19.83
CA LEU A 463 35.08 12.41 20.50
C LEU A 463 34.08 13.10 21.44
N SER A 464 33.98 12.64 22.69
CA SER A 464 33.42 13.46 23.77
C SER A 464 34.56 14.22 24.46
N LYS A 465 34.65 15.54 24.24
CA LYS A 465 35.53 16.41 25.02
C LYS A 465 35.04 16.45 26.47
N ARG A 466 35.85 15.92 27.40
CA ARG A 466 35.67 16.13 28.84
C ARG A 466 35.94 17.60 29.19
N ARG A 467 34.97 18.27 29.80
CA ARG A 467 35.20 19.45 30.64
C ARG A 467 34.59 19.17 32.00
N ARG A 468 35.41 19.01 33.03
CA ARG A 468 34.95 19.07 34.43
C ARG A 468 34.60 20.52 34.75
N ARG A 469 33.37 20.77 35.18
CA ARG A 469 33.00 21.99 35.92
C ARG A 469 32.15 21.58 37.12
N SER A 470 32.36 22.32 38.20
CA SER A 470 31.88 22.11 39.56
C SER A 470 30.37 22.29 39.68
N ASP A 471 29.78 21.40 40.47
CA ASP A 471 28.41 21.44 40.98
C ASP A 471 28.13 22.80 41.63
N ASP A 472 27.09 23.50 41.16
CA ASP A 472 26.17 24.36 41.93
C ASP A 472 25.30 25.16 40.94
N ASP A 473 24.32 24.50 40.29
CA ASP A 473 23.06 25.09 39.78
C ASP A 473 22.16 23.98 39.20
N ASP A 474 20.91 23.87 39.65
CA ASP A 474 19.96 22.79 39.30
C ASP A 474 19.57 22.74 37.80
N ASP A 475 19.86 23.79 37.02
CA ASP A 475 19.59 23.87 35.57
C ASP A 475 20.73 23.33 34.68
N ASP A 476 21.93 23.09 35.23
CA ASP A 476 23.11 22.56 34.49
C ASP A 476 23.03 21.02 34.27
N TYR A 477 21.94 20.37 34.69
CA TYR A 477 21.73 18.92 34.59
C TYR A 477 21.19 18.45 33.22
N TYR A 478 20.69 19.36 32.39
CA TYR A 478 20.04 19.03 31.11
C TYR A 478 20.73 19.73 29.94
N THR A 479 20.98 18.99 28.86
CA THR A 479 21.38 19.60 27.59
C THR A 479 20.31 20.56 27.10
N ASP A 480 20.72 21.74 26.62
CA ASP A 480 19.79 22.72 26.04
C ASP A 480 19.12 22.13 24.79
N SER A 481 17.81 22.34 24.69
CA SER A 481 16.99 22.06 23.51
C SER A 481 17.59 22.57 22.20
N GLU A 482 18.32 23.69 22.21
CA GLU A 482 18.96 24.25 21.01
C GLU A 482 20.18 23.43 20.53
N GLU A 483 20.85 22.70 21.43
CA GLU A 483 22.00 21.84 21.10
C GLU A 483 21.59 20.44 20.60
N ILE A 484 20.33 20.05 20.80
CA ILE A 484 19.79 18.75 20.39
C ILE A 484 19.37 18.80 18.92
N VAL A 485 20.12 18.10 18.07
CA VAL A 485 19.77 17.90 16.64
C VAL A 485 18.69 16.83 16.53
N SER A 486 17.53 17.22 15.98
CA SER A 486 16.41 16.33 15.77
C SER A 486 16.57 15.47 14.51
N ARG A 487 16.25 14.18 14.64
CA ARG A 487 16.19 13.22 13.53
C ARG A 487 14.99 13.51 12.63
N THR A 488 15.21 13.49 11.32
CA THR A 488 14.20 13.92 10.32
C THR A 488 14.03 12.95 9.16
N GLN A 489 15.05 12.14 8.83
CA GLN A 489 15.04 11.29 7.65
C GLN A 489 14.67 9.85 8.00
N PHE A 490 13.44 9.46 7.67
CA PHE A 490 12.88 8.13 7.96
C PHE A 490 12.43 7.36 6.70
N PRO A 491 13.32 7.08 5.73
CA PRO A 491 12.93 6.33 4.53
C PRO A 491 12.70 4.84 4.84
N GLU A 492 11.83 4.19 4.07
CA GLU A 492 11.58 2.74 4.17
C GLU A 492 12.54 1.90 3.32
N SER A 493 13.06 2.48 2.24
CA SER A 493 14.09 1.90 1.38
C SER A 493 15.12 2.98 1.03
N MET A 494 16.39 2.60 0.94
CA MET A 494 17.49 3.48 0.54
C MET A 494 18.51 2.67 -0.25
N ILE A 495 19.40 3.35 -0.98
CA ILE A 495 20.49 2.72 -1.76
C ILE A 495 19.93 1.83 -2.88
N TRP A 496 19.14 2.42 -3.78
CA TRP A 496 18.69 1.75 -5.01
C TRP A 496 19.52 2.22 -6.21
N GLU A 497 20.81 1.88 -6.18
CA GLU A 497 21.80 2.37 -7.15
C GLU A 497 22.63 1.23 -7.73
N GLU A 498 23.07 1.40 -8.97
CA GLU A 498 23.98 0.48 -9.66
C GLU A 498 25.42 0.95 -9.40
N ILE A 499 26.15 0.26 -8.52
CA ILE A 499 27.47 0.69 -8.04
C ILE A 499 28.58 -0.19 -8.63
N ASP A 500 29.58 0.45 -9.25
CA ASP A 500 30.85 -0.18 -9.60
C ASP A 500 31.77 -0.14 -8.35
N LEU A 501 32.06 -1.30 -7.75
CA LEU A 501 32.79 -1.40 -6.47
C LEU A 501 34.30 -1.04 -6.59
N PRO A 502 34.94 -0.49 -5.52
CA PRO A 502 34.42 -0.19 -4.17
C PRO A 502 33.98 1.28 -3.95
N THR A 503 33.01 1.53 -3.05
CA THR A 503 32.47 2.87 -2.68
C THR A 503 32.02 2.90 -1.20
N SER A 504 31.99 4.08 -0.56
CA SER A 504 31.50 4.30 0.81
C SER A 504 30.10 4.96 0.83
N ILE A 505 29.26 4.59 1.82
CA ILE A 505 27.84 5.01 1.90
C ILE A 505 27.52 5.49 3.33
N PHE A 506 26.73 6.57 3.45
CA PHE A 506 26.23 7.11 4.73
C PHE A 506 24.84 6.57 5.09
N LEU A 507 24.61 6.30 6.37
CA LEU A 507 23.33 5.79 6.90
C LEU A 507 22.35 6.93 7.23
N ARG A 508 21.06 6.58 7.32
CA ARG A 508 19.96 7.50 7.64
C ARG A 508 19.55 7.40 9.12
N ASP A 509 18.70 8.33 9.57
CA ASP A 509 18.37 8.54 10.99
C ASP A 509 17.39 7.51 11.61
N SER A 510 16.91 6.54 10.83
CA SER A 510 15.98 5.50 11.28
C SER A 510 16.63 4.51 12.25
N ILE A 511 16.06 4.39 13.46
CA ILE A 511 16.44 3.38 14.46
C ILE A 511 15.71 2.07 14.09
N THR A 512 16.35 1.26 13.26
CA THR A 512 15.81 0.01 12.71
C THR A 512 16.95 -0.94 12.34
N THR A 513 16.61 -2.18 11.99
CA THR A 513 17.53 -3.10 11.32
C THR A 513 17.39 -2.95 9.82
N TRP A 514 18.45 -2.51 9.17
CA TRP A 514 18.54 -2.47 7.71
C TRP A 514 18.96 -3.84 7.20
N GLN A 515 18.19 -4.41 6.28
CA GLN A 515 18.55 -5.64 5.58
C GLN A 515 19.15 -5.27 4.23
N ILE A 516 20.46 -5.44 4.08
CA ILE A 516 21.19 -5.12 2.86
C ILE A 516 21.18 -6.36 1.96
N LEU A 517 20.49 -6.26 0.83
CA LEU A 517 20.49 -7.28 -0.21
C LEU A 517 21.32 -6.78 -1.41
N ALA A 518 22.33 -7.55 -1.80
CA ALA A 518 23.16 -7.25 -2.97
C ALA A 518 22.96 -8.31 -4.06
N VAL A 519 22.75 -7.85 -5.29
CA VAL A 519 22.72 -8.70 -6.48
C VAL A 519 23.83 -8.23 -7.41
N SER A 520 24.70 -9.16 -7.80
CA SER A 520 25.81 -8.88 -8.72
C SER A 520 25.66 -9.69 -10.00
N LEU A 521 26.08 -9.10 -11.11
CA LEU A 521 26.13 -9.74 -12.41
C LEU A 521 27.54 -9.66 -12.98
N SER A 522 28.11 -10.81 -13.30
CA SER A 522 29.41 -10.94 -13.96
C SER A 522 29.23 -11.56 -15.35
N PRO A 523 29.86 -11.03 -16.41
CA PRO A 523 29.81 -11.63 -17.74
C PRO A 523 30.34 -13.07 -17.81
N THR A 524 31.27 -13.44 -16.91
CA THR A 524 31.92 -14.77 -16.89
C THR A 524 31.37 -15.70 -15.81
N LEU A 525 30.99 -15.15 -14.65
CA LEU A 525 30.52 -15.93 -13.51
C LEU A 525 28.99 -15.99 -13.38
N GLY A 526 28.25 -15.19 -14.16
CA GLY A 526 26.79 -15.13 -14.13
C GLY A 526 26.26 -14.25 -12.99
N ILE A 527 25.05 -14.56 -12.52
CA ILE A 527 24.35 -13.81 -11.47
C ILE A 527 24.66 -14.44 -10.11
N CYS A 528 24.92 -13.59 -9.11
CA CYS A 528 25.06 -14.00 -7.71
C CYS A 528 24.19 -13.10 -6.82
N VAL A 529 23.31 -13.73 -6.04
CA VAL A 529 22.52 -13.08 -4.98
C VAL A 529 23.26 -13.32 -3.68
N ALA A 530 23.70 -12.24 -3.02
CA ALA A 530 24.34 -12.34 -1.72
C ALA A 530 23.33 -12.74 -0.64
N GLU A 531 23.81 -13.41 0.40
CA GLU A 531 23.00 -13.58 1.61
C GLU A 531 22.70 -12.19 2.21
N PRO A 532 21.46 -11.92 2.64
CA PRO A 532 21.12 -10.63 3.20
C PRO A 532 21.93 -10.36 4.48
N GLU A 533 22.56 -9.20 4.56
CA GLU A 533 23.28 -8.77 5.76
C GLU A 533 22.36 -7.88 6.62
N GLU A 534 22.20 -8.23 7.89
CA GLU A 534 21.43 -7.43 8.85
C GLU A 534 22.35 -6.42 9.56
N MET A 535 21.99 -5.14 9.49
CA MET A 535 22.73 -4.07 10.16
C MET A 535 21.79 -3.29 11.07
N VAL A 536 22.06 -3.34 12.37
CA VAL A 536 21.22 -2.72 13.40
C VAL A 536 21.70 -1.29 13.66
N VAL A 537 20.85 -0.29 13.41
CA VAL A 537 21.07 1.10 13.80
C VAL A 537 20.35 1.35 15.12
N PHE A 538 21.10 1.68 16.17
CA PHE A 538 20.57 1.76 17.53
C PHE A 538 21.15 2.93 18.32
N LYS A 539 20.29 3.63 19.07
CA LYS A 539 20.67 4.56 20.15
C LYS A 539 20.18 3.98 21.48
N SER A 540 20.95 4.15 22.55
CA SER A 540 20.60 3.64 23.89
C SER A 540 19.52 4.47 24.60
N PHE A 541 19.36 5.74 24.21
CA PHE A 541 18.32 6.65 24.65
C PHE A 541 17.77 7.38 23.43
N PHE A 542 16.47 7.26 23.18
CA PHE A 542 15.81 7.90 22.03
C PHE A 542 14.30 8.05 22.24
N ILE A 543 13.72 8.90 21.40
CA ILE A 543 12.28 9.14 21.30
C ILE A 543 11.74 8.40 20.08
N ASP A 544 10.60 7.75 20.23
CA ASP A 544 9.81 7.24 19.12
C ASP A 544 8.47 7.98 19.05
N LEU A 545 8.37 8.92 18.11
CA LEU A 545 7.19 9.76 17.91
C LEU A 545 6.19 9.06 17.00
N LYS A 546 5.00 8.74 17.54
CA LYS A 546 3.89 8.13 16.81
C LYS A 546 3.03 9.20 16.15
N MET A 547 2.92 9.12 14.82
CA MET A 547 2.11 10.02 14.00
C MET A 547 1.06 9.20 13.24
N PRO A 548 -0.19 9.69 13.11
CA PRO A 548 -1.16 9.11 12.19
C PRO A 548 -0.74 9.34 10.73
N TYR A 549 -1.33 8.58 9.80
CA TYR A 549 -1.09 8.78 8.35
C TYR A 549 -1.56 10.17 7.88
N SER A 550 -2.72 10.62 8.36
CA SER A 550 -3.27 11.96 8.13
C SER A 550 -4.19 12.38 9.28
N ALA A 551 -4.44 13.69 9.38
CA ALA A 551 -5.32 14.32 10.36
C ALA A 551 -6.35 15.22 9.65
N VAL A 552 -7.57 15.31 10.17
CA VAL A 552 -8.56 16.26 9.68
C VAL A 552 -8.40 17.59 10.42
N ARG A 553 -8.53 18.71 9.71
CA ARG A 553 -8.51 20.06 10.31
C ARG A 553 -9.57 20.17 11.41
N GLY A 554 -9.21 20.80 12.53
CA GLY A 554 -10.11 21.01 13.68
C GLY A 554 -10.41 19.76 14.52
N GLU A 555 -9.93 18.57 14.12
CA GLU A 555 -10.08 17.32 14.85
C GLU A 555 -9.07 17.25 16.03
N GLN A 556 -9.54 16.80 17.19
CA GLN A 556 -8.68 16.58 18.35
C GLN A 556 -8.05 15.20 18.29
N LEU A 557 -6.71 15.17 18.29
CA LEU A 557 -5.92 13.96 18.12
C LEU A 557 -4.94 13.78 19.28
N GLU A 558 -4.70 12.53 19.66
CA GLU A 558 -3.65 12.16 20.61
C GLU A 558 -2.44 11.61 19.82
N ILE A 559 -1.30 12.28 19.96
CA ILE A 559 0.00 11.76 19.50
C ILE A 559 0.82 11.31 20.70
N LYS A 560 1.66 10.28 20.52
CA LYS A 560 2.43 9.68 21.61
C LYS A 560 3.93 9.75 21.30
N ALA A 561 4.70 10.33 22.20
CA ALA A 561 6.15 10.26 22.21
C ALA A 561 6.59 9.17 23.19
N ILE A 562 7.16 8.08 22.68
CA ILE A 562 7.63 6.97 23.50
C ILE A 562 9.10 7.19 23.80
N ILE A 563 9.42 7.43 25.06
CA ILE A 563 10.79 7.60 25.53
C ILE A 563 11.34 6.23 25.91
N GLN A 564 12.41 5.80 25.23
CA GLN A 564 13.02 4.49 25.45
C GLN A 564 14.35 4.64 26.18
N ASN A 565 14.51 3.90 27.29
CA ASN A 565 15.74 3.89 28.08
C ASN A 565 16.37 2.50 28.11
N TYR A 566 17.35 2.26 27.23
CA TYR A 566 18.20 1.06 27.25
C TYR A 566 19.57 1.33 27.88
N THR A 567 19.75 2.44 28.59
CA THR A 567 20.96 2.70 29.35
C THR A 567 21.05 1.78 30.58
N PRO A 568 22.24 1.54 31.16
CA PRO A 568 22.36 0.64 32.30
C PRO A 568 21.81 1.19 33.63
N ILE A 569 21.25 2.40 33.63
CA ILE A 569 20.77 3.15 34.81
C ILE A 569 19.30 3.54 34.69
N ASN A 570 18.62 3.71 35.82
CA ASN A 570 17.26 4.29 35.84
C ASN A 570 17.37 5.81 35.72
N LEU A 571 16.71 6.38 34.72
CA LEU A 571 16.69 7.83 34.48
C LEU A 571 15.52 8.43 35.25
N LYS A 572 15.77 8.84 36.50
CA LYS A 572 14.74 9.37 37.41
C LYS A 572 14.15 10.72 36.98
N LYS A 573 14.92 11.51 36.22
CA LYS A 573 14.51 12.82 35.71
C LYS A 573 14.85 12.92 34.22
N VAL A 574 13.88 12.66 33.37
CA VAL A 574 13.95 12.91 31.92
C VAL A 574 13.05 14.09 31.60
N ARG A 575 13.62 15.18 31.06
CA ARG A 575 12.90 16.37 30.62
C ARG A 575 12.49 16.15 29.16
N VAL A 576 11.19 16.08 28.90
CA VAL A 576 10.62 15.97 27.55
C VAL A 576 9.95 17.30 27.22
N GLU A 577 10.35 17.88 26.09
CA GLU A 577 9.86 19.16 25.58
C GLU A 577 9.12 18.93 24.26
N PHE A 578 7.82 19.25 24.24
CA PHE A 578 7.02 19.34 23.02
C PHE A 578 7.17 20.77 22.46
N MET A 579 7.67 20.89 21.23
CA MET A 579 7.96 22.20 20.63
C MET A 579 6.67 22.81 20.07
N GLU A 580 6.59 24.14 20.06
CA GLU A 580 5.51 24.85 19.39
C GLU A 580 5.61 24.67 17.87
N THR A 581 4.49 24.28 17.26
CA THR A 581 4.32 24.25 15.80
C THR A 581 3.27 25.28 15.45
N GLU A 582 3.58 26.16 14.50
CA GLU A 582 2.64 27.14 13.96
C GLU A 582 1.40 26.42 13.41
N ASP A 583 0.22 27.00 13.58
CA ASP A 583 -1.06 26.42 13.17
C ASP A 583 -1.44 25.05 13.77
N VAL A 584 -0.73 24.58 14.80
CA VAL A 584 -1.12 23.39 15.57
C VAL A 584 -1.39 23.81 17.01
N CYS A 585 -2.66 23.73 17.40
CA CYS A 585 -3.06 24.00 18.77
C CYS A 585 -2.66 22.84 19.69
N SER A 586 -1.83 23.14 20.67
CA SER A 586 -1.30 22.19 21.63
C SER A 586 -1.02 22.91 22.96
N SER A 587 -0.58 22.15 23.98
CA SER A 587 -0.13 22.76 25.23
C SER A 587 1.13 23.64 25.10
N ALA A 588 1.86 23.57 23.98
CA ALA A 588 3.03 24.39 23.70
C ALA A 588 2.69 25.73 23.00
N SER A 589 1.47 25.87 22.45
CA SER A 589 1.07 27.06 21.70
C SER A 589 1.15 28.33 22.55
N LYS A 590 1.73 29.39 21.98
CA LYS A 590 2.04 30.70 22.61
C LYS A 590 3.03 30.64 23.79
N LYS A 591 3.63 29.47 24.06
CA LYS A 591 4.61 29.25 25.14
C LYS A 591 5.99 28.86 24.59
N GLY A 592 6.14 28.67 23.28
CA GLY A 592 7.35 28.17 22.63
C GLY A 592 7.58 26.67 22.84
N LYS A 593 7.33 26.15 24.06
CA LYS A 593 7.45 24.73 24.40
C LYS A 593 6.63 24.32 25.60
N TYR A 594 6.25 23.05 25.65
CA TYR A 594 5.60 22.40 26.79
C TYR A 594 6.51 21.34 27.40
N ARG A 595 6.83 21.51 28.69
CA ARG A 595 7.76 20.65 29.44
C ARG A 595 7.03 19.62 30.28
N THR A 596 7.49 18.38 30.23
CA THR A 596 7.07 17.30 31.13
C THR A 596 8.30 16.60 31.68
N THR A 597 8.29 16.21 32.95
CA THR A 597 9.36 15.41 33.56
C THR A 597 8.84 14.03 33.89
N VAL A 598 9.52 13.01 33.37
CA VAL A 598 9.16 11.60 33.57
C VAL A 598 10.34 10.81 34.13
N SER A 599 10.05 9.75 34.88
CA SER A 599 11.04 8.77 35.31
C SER A 599 10.96 7.55 34.41
N VAL A 600 12.09 7.10 33.86
CA VAL A 600 12.18 5.94 32.97
C VAL A 600 13.17 4.93 33.55
N ASP A 601 12.66 3.78 33.97
CA ASP A 601 13.50 2.72 34.52
C ASP A 601 14.41 2.11 33.45
N LYS A 602 15.50 1.46 33.88
CA LYS A 602 16.42 0.75 33.00
C LYS A 602 15.69 -0.32 32.19
N GLY A 603 15.94 -0.34 30.88
CA GLY A 603 15.36 -1.33 29.96
C GLY A 603 13.86 -1.19 29.77
N SER A 604 13.29 -0.04 30.14
CA SER A 604 11.86 0.23 30.05
C SER A 604 11.55 1.39 29.11
N SER A 605 10.28 1.60 28.83
CA SER A 605 9.78 2.73 28.05
C SER A 605 8.62 3.41 28.76
N ILE A 606 8.45 4.71 28.50
CA ILE A 606 7.28 5.46 28.94
C ILE A 606 6.68 6.22 27.76
N ALA A 607 5.35 6.23 27.68
CA ALA A 607 4.64 7.02 26.69
C ALA A 607 4.25 8.37 27.30
N VAL A 608 4.63 9.46 26.63
CA VAL A 608 4.14 10.80 26.91
C VAL A 608 3.16 11.16 25.81
N SER A 609 1.89 11.32 26.19
CA SER A 609 0.84 11.72 25.27
C SER A 609 0.79 13.24 25.13
N TYR A 610 0.56 13.71 23.91
CA TYR A 610 0.24 15.10 23.63
C TYR A 610 -1.06 15.16 22.84
N VAL A 611 -1.99 15.97 23.29
CA VAL A 611 -3.21 16.27 22.55
C VAL A 611 -2.94 17.48 21.65
N ILE A 612 -3.25 17.34 20.36
CA ILE A 612 -3.07 18.36 19.35
C ILE A 612 -4.34 18.56 18.52
N ILE A 613 -4.55 19.78 18.01
CA ILE A 613 -5.59 20.12 17.04
C ILE A 613 -4.94 20.88 15.89
N PRO A 614 -4.90 20.34 14.67
CA PRO A 614 -4.38 21.06 13.52
C PRO A 614 -5.39 22.11 13.05
N MET A 615 -4.92 23.34 12.84
CA MET A 615 -5.78 24.50 12.54
C MET A 615 -5.77 24.83 11.04
N THR A 616 -4.68 24.57 10.33
CA THR A 616 -4.55 24.86 8.88
C THR A 616 -4.22 23.61 8.07
N LEU A 617 -4.56 23.65 6.77
CA LEU A 617 -4.34 22.55 5.83
C LEU A 617 -2.88 22.47 5.39
N GLY A 618 -2.39 21.27 5.06
CA GLY A 618 -1.04 21.08 4.53
C GLY A 618 -0.17 20.17 5.38
N TYR A 619 1.14 20.36 5.33
CA TYR A 619 2.12 19.58 6.09
C TYR A 619 2.68 20.41 7.24
N HIS A 620 2.59 19.88 8.46
CA HIS A 620 3.04 20.54 9.68
C HIS A 620 4.09 19.71 10.40
N ASP A 621 5.25 20.29 10.71
CA ASP A 621 6.33 19.57 11.36
C ASP A 621 6.12 19.51 12.88
N ILE A 622 5.88 18.30 13.40
CA ILE A 622 5.74 18.04 14.83
C ILE A 622 7.08 17.61 15.39
N GLU A 623 7.56 18.32 16.42
CA GLU A 623 8.88 18.11 17.01
C GLU A 623 8.81 17.87 18.53
N VAL A 624 9.54 16.83 18.98
CA VAL A 624 9.68 16.48 20.40
C VAL A 624 11.15 16.27 20.72
N LYS A 625 11.61 16.86 21.83
CA LYS A 625 12.97 16.74 22.34
C LYS A 625 12.97 16.15 23.74
N ALA A 626 13.99 15.37 24.08
CA ALA A 626 14.14 14.79 25.40
C ALA A 626 15.60 14.87 25.83
N SER A 627 15.82 15.26 27.09
CA SER A 627 17.12 15.31 27.71
C SER A 627 17.10 14.67 29.10
N ALA A 628 18.17 13.94 29.38
CA ALA A 628 18.53 13.37 30.65
C ALA A 628 20.03 13.60 30.88
N TYR A 629 20.54 13.26 32.07
CA TYR A 629 21.96 13.40 32.37
C TYR A 629 22.83 12.65 31.34
N ASP A 630 23.63 13.38 30.56
CA ASP A 630 24.47 12.89 29.46
C ASP A 630 23.76 12.25 28.25
N PHE A 631 22.42 12.25 28.21
CA PHE A 631 21.66 11.63 27.10
C PHE A 631 20.63 12.59 26.54
N SER A 632 20.60 12.73 25.21
CA SER A 632 19.62 13.56 24.52
C SER A 632 19.20 12.97 23.17
N ASP A 633 17.96 13.24 22.79
CA ASP A 633 17.42 12.91 21.47
C ASP A 633 16.33 13.91 21.09
N GLY A 634 16.19 14.14 19.79
CA GLY A 634 15.12 14.94 19.21
C GLY A 634 14.56 14.24 17.99
N VAL A 635 13.26 14.37 17.76
CA VAL A 635 12.57 13.78 16.61
C VAL A 635 11.60 14.80 16.03
N ARG A 636 11.66 14.98 14.71
CA ARG A 636 10.73 15.81 13.96
C ARG A 636 10.10 15.01 12.83
N LYS A 637 8.77 15.00 12.75
CA LYS A 637 8.00 14.28 11.72
C LYS A 637 6.88 15.16 11.15
N PRO A 638 6.64 15.11 9.82
CA PRO A 638 5.54 15.86 9.21
C PRO A 638 4.19 15.21 9.48
N LEU A 639 3.20 16.03 9.82
CA LEU A 639 1.78 15.69 9.93
C LEU A 639 1.04 16.20 8.69
N LYS A 640 0.37 15.30 7.96
CA LYS A 640 -0.48 15.67 6.82
C LYS A 640 -1.89 16.02 7.29
N VAL A 641 -2.30 17.27 7.09
CA VAL A 641 -3.63 17.78 7.46
C VAL A 641 -4.49 17.98 6.22
N VAL A 642 -5.69 17.40 6.26
CA VAL A 642 -6.69 17.45 5.18
C VAL A 642 -7.94 18.21 5.64
N SER A 643 -8.70 18.75 4.69
CA SER A 643 -9.93 19.48 4.99
C SER A 643 -11.03 18.56 5.48
N GLU A 644 -11.90 19.07 6.36
CA GLU A 644 -13.17 18.42 6.65
C GLU A 644 -14.12 18.50 5.42
N GLY A 645 -15.01 17.52 5.26
CA GLY A 645 -15.99 17.48 4.17
C GLY A 645 -15.51 16.86 2.85
N VAL A 646 -16.24 17.14 1.77
CA VAL A 646 -16.03 16.58 0.43
C VAL A 646 -15.91 17.73 -0.57
N LEU A 647 -14.96 17.68 -1.52
CA LEU A 647 -14.77 18.72 -2.54
C LEU A 647 -15.97 18.80 -3.51
N ILE A 648 -16.54 20.00 -3.70
CA ILE A 648 -17.71 20.26 -4.58
C ILE A 648 -17.38 21.40 -5.58
N PRO A 649 -17.52 21.19 -6.90
CA PRO A 649 -17.33 22.24 -7.92
C PRO A 649 -18.61 23.10 -8.15
N LEU A 650 -18.44 24.39 -8.50
CA LEU A 650 -19.53 25.36 -8.70
C LEU A 650 -19.85 25.69 -10.17
N HIS A 651 -21.06 26.24 -10.40
CA HIS A 651 -21.61 26.55 -11.73
C HIS A 651 -20.76 27.57 -12.51
N ARG A 652 -20.62 27.38 -13.83
CA ARG A 652 -19.84 28.25 -14.72
C ARG A 652 -20.74 29.31 -15.37
N GLU A 653 -20.38 30.58 -15.26
CA GLU A 653 -21.07 31.69 -15.93
C GLU A 653 -20.30 32.13 -17.19
N ASN A 654 -20.97 32.21 -18.34
CA ASN A 654 -20.37 32.65 -19.61
C ASN A 654 -20.94 34.02 -20.00
N VAL A 655 -20.08 35.02 -20.26
CA VAL A 655 -20.50 36.39 -20.62
C VAL A 655 -19.80 36.88 -21.88
N GLU A 656 -20.58 37.44 -22.80
CA GLU A 656 -20.10 38.02 -24.06
C GLU A 656 -19.56 39.45 -23.83
N LEU A 657 -18.31 39.70 -24.25
CA LEU A 657 -17.64 41.01 -24.14
C LEU A 657 -17.68 41.74 -25.49
N ASN A 658 -18.64 42.66 -25.68
CA ASN A 658 -18.77 43.45 -26.92
C ASN A 658 -18.75 44.97 -26.66
N PRO A 659 -17.59 45.64 -26.83
CA PRO A 659 -17.43 47.08 -26.55
C PRO A 659 -18.33 48.00 -27.39
N ALA A 660 -18.70 47.58 -28.60
CA ALA A 660 -19.53 48.36 -29.52
C ALA A 660 -21.03 48.34 -29.15
N LYS A 661 -21.52 47.25 -28.54
CA LYS A 661 -22.91 47.12 -28.07
C LYS A 661 -23.11 47.59 -26.63
N ASN A 662 -22.14 47.37 -25.75
CA ASN A 662 -22.31 47.54 -24.31
C ASN A 662 -21.76 48.88 -23.78
N GLY A 663 -21.03 49.64 -24.62
CA GLY A 663 -20.31 50.85 -24.24
C GLY A 663 -19.14 50.56 -23.29
N GLU A 664 -18.33 51.56 -22.97
CA GLU A 664 -17.20 51.46 -22.01
C GLU A 664 -17.64 51.23 -20.54
N LYS A 665 -18.81 50.62 -20.31
CA LYS A 665 -19.26 50.32 -18.96
C LYS A 665 -18.57 49.05 -18.46
N PRO A 666 -17.94 49.07 -17.27
CA PRO A 666 -17.32 47.88 -16.69
C PRO A 666 -18.39 46.82 -16.38
N LEU A 667 -18.15 45.59 -16.84
CA LEU A 667 -18.94 44.42 -16.46
C LEU A 667 -18.50 43.94 -15.07
N VAL A 668 -19.45 43.81 -14.15
CA VAL A 668 -19.21 43.40 -12.78
C VAL A 668 -19.72 41.97 -12.61
N PHE A 669 -18.80 41.05 -12.36
CA PHE A 669 -19.11 39.66 -12.01
C PHE A 669 -19.18 39.54 -10.49
N LYS A 670 -20.23 38.90 -9.99
CA LYS A 670 -20.32 38.53 -8.57
C LYS A 670 -19.97 37.06 -8.45
N SER A 671 -18.95 36.74 -7.65
CA SER A 671 -18.64 35.36 -7.32
C SER A 671 -19.74 34.81 -6.42
N ASP A 672 -20.53 33.86 -6.92
CA ASP A 672 -21.53 33.14 -6.12
C ASP A 672 -20.81 32.12 -5.24
N ILE A 673 -20.41 32.56 -4.05
CA ILE A 673 -19.88 31.69 -3.02
C ILE A 673 -21.07 30.96 -2.37
N PRO A 674 -21.13 29.62 -2.41
CA PRO A 674 -22.21 28.84 -1.81
C PRO A 674 -22.27 29.12 -0.33
N ALA A 675 -23.48 29.25 0.22
CA ALA A 675 -23.68 29.50 1.64
C ALA A 675 -23.17 28.33 2.51
N ASP A 676 -23.03 27.14 1.95
CA ASP A 676 -22.58 25.89 2.57
C ASP A 676 -21.08 25.58 2.35
N ARG A 677 -20.32 26.48 1.73
CA ARG A 677 -18.87 26.34 1.61
C ARG A 677 -18.23 26.44 2.99
N LEU A 678 -17.37 25.46 3.30
CA LEU A 678 -16.56 25.51 4.52
C LEU A 678 -15.55 26.66 4.46
N PRO A 679 -15.50 27.54 5.47
CA PRO A 679 -14.55 28.65 5.53
C PRO A 679 -13.09 28.20 5.48
N ASP A 680 -12.24 29.07 4.93
CA ASP A 680 -10.78 28.87 4.76
C ASP A 680 -10.37 27.61 3.99
N THR A 681 -11.29 27.07 3.18
CA THR A 681 -10.96 26.06 2.17
C THR A 681 -10.52 26.77 0.89
N PRO A 682 -9.43 26.36 0.22
CA PRO A 682 -9.04 26.95 -1.05
C PRO A 682 -10.16 26.72 -2.07
N ALA A 683 -10.64 27.80 -2.69
CA ALA A 683 -11.55 27.72 -3.83
C ALA A 683 -10.91 28.47 -4.99
N ASP A 684 -10.46 27.71 -5.97
CA ASP A 684 -9.83 28.26 -7.16
C ASP A 684 -10.92 28.67 -8.16
N THR A 685 -11.04 29.98 -8.41
CA THR A 685 -11.93 30.52 -9.44
C THR A 685 -11.13 30.79 -10.71
N TYR A 686 -11.37 29.99 -11.73
CA TYR A 686 -10.67 30.11 -13.01
C TYR A 686 -11.47 31.01 -13.95
N ILE A 687 -10.97 32.22 -14.22
CA ILE A 687 -11.55 33.13 -15.21
C ILE A 687 -10.76 32.99 -16.52
N SER A 688 -11.45 32.64 -17.60
CA SER A 688 -10.87 32.59 -18.94
C SER A 688 -11.53 33.64 -19.82
N ILE A 689 -10.73 34.59 -20.32
CA ILE A 689 -11.18 35.62 -21.26
C ILE A 689 -10.71 35.22 -22.65
N THR A 690 -11.65 35.11 -23.58
CA THR A 690 -11.40 34.80 -24.99
C THR A 690 -11.95 35.94 -25.84
N ALA A 691 -11.08 36.59 -26.62
CA ALA A 691 -11.52 37.56 -27.63
C ALA A 691 -12.07 36.78 -28.81
N GLU A 692 -13.36 36.95 -29.11
CA GLU A 692 -14.03 36.19 -30.16
C GLU A 692 -14.60 37.16 -31.21
N GLU A 693 -14.02 37.12 -32.40
CA GLU A 693 -14.59 37.70 -33.61
C GLU A 693 -15.50 36.63 -34.24
N ILE A 694 -16.67 36.43 -33.63
CA ILE A 694 -17.61 35.38 -34.05
C ILE A 694 -18.42 35.87 -35.24
N ALA A 695 -17.89 35.66 -36.44
CA ALA A 695 -18.71 35.39 -37.62
C ALA A 695 -17.83 35.10 -38.84
N GLN A 696 -17.16 33.94 -38.88
CA GLN A 696 -17.05 33.16 -40.12
C GLN A 696 -16.46 31.77 -39.89
N THR A 697 -17.29 30.76 -40.21
CA THR A 697 -16.97 29.34 -40.45
C THR A 697 -16.48 28.50 -39.26
N VAL A 698 -17.29 27.47 -38.94
CA VAL A 698 -17.07 26.39 -37.94
C VAL A 698 -15.70 25.70 -38.05
N GLU A 699 -14.98 25.84 -39.16
CA GLU A 699 -13.60 25.35 -39.32
C GLU A 699 -12.56 26.20 -38.56
N GLN A 700 -12.85 27.46 -38.21
CA GLN A 700 -11.96 28.33 -37.43
C GLN A 700 -12.18 28.24 -35.91
N ALA A 701 -13.34 27.73 -35.46
CA ALA A 701 -13.68 27.54 -34.04
C ALA A 701 -12.96 26.34 -33.39
N ILE A 702 -12.38 25.45 -34.21
CA ILE A 702 -11.63 24.29 -33.76
C ILE A 702 -10.14 24.48 -34.09
N SER A 703 -9.54 25.53 -33.54
CA SER A 703 -8.09 25.73 -33.66
C SER A 703 -7.36 24.80 -32.70
N GLY A 704 -6.15 24.37 -33.08
CA GLY A 704 -5.37 23.46 -32.25
C GLY A 704 -5.09 24.03 -30.86
N SER A 705 -4.86 25.35 -30.75
CA SER A 705 -4.65 26.04 -29.47
C SER A 705 -5.86 25.93 -28.51
N PHE A 706 -7.09 25.94 -29.03
CA PHE A 706 -8.31 25.72 -28.23
C PHE A 706 -8.39 24.26 -27.75
N MET A 707 -8.12 23.30 -28.63
CA MET A 707 -8.09 21.87 -28.28
C MET A 707 -7.02 21.55 -27.24
N GLY A 708 -5.91 22.30 -27.20
CA GLY A 708 -4.90 22.22 -26.16
C GLY A 708 -5.39 22.52 -24.73
N ARG A 709 -6.57 23.14 -24.55
CA ARG A 709 -7.19 23.40 -23.22
C ARG A 709 -7.90 22.19 -22.64
N PHE A 710 -8.27 21.21 -23.48
CA PHE A 710 -8.89 19.97 -23.04
C PHE A 710 -7.87 18.91 -22.60
N ILE A 711 -6.58 19.21 -22.70
CA ILE A 711 -5.50 18.40 -22.12
C ILE A 711 -5.48 18.65 -20.61
N VAL A 712 -6.36 17.95 -19.88
CA VAL A 712 -6.50 18.03 -18.43
C VAL A 712 -6.30 16.67 -17.78
N GLN A 713 -5.79 16.65 -16.55
CA GLN A 713 -5.58 15.41 -15.82
C GLN A 713 -6.91 14.86 -15.26
N PRO A 714 -7.27 13.59 -15.53
CA PRO A 714 -8.51 13.01 -15.04
C PRO A 714 -8.54 12.84 -13.52
N SER A 715 -9.66 13.15 -12.86
CA SER A 715 -9.84 13.09 -11.40
C SER A 715 -11.26 12.72 -10.99
N GLY A 716 -11.45 12.41 -9.69
CA GLY A 716 -12.76 12.14 -9.09
C GLY A 716 -13.18 10.66 -9.09
N ASN A 717 -14.47 10.45 -8.87
CA ASN A 717 -15.09 9.13 -8.84
C ASN A 717 -15.17 8.48 -10.25
N GLY A 718 -15.69 7.26 -10.38
CA GLY A 718 -15.71 6.54 -11.67
C GLY A 718 -16.50 7.24 -12.79
N GLU A 719 -17.38 8.18 -12.45
CA GLU A 719 -18.12 9.01 -13.39
C GLU A 719 -17.28 10.22 -13.81
N GLN A 720 -16.82 11.00 -12.84
CA GLN A 720 -16.03 12.22 -13.05
C GLN A 720 -14.71 11.93 -13.78
N ASN A 721 -14.04 10.83 -13.42
CA ASN A 721 -12.81 10.40 -14.06
C ASN A 721 -13.01 10.16 -15.56
N MET A 722 -14.17 9.65 -15.99
CA MET A 722 -14.48 9.44 -17.41
C MET A 722 -14.77 10.73 -18.15
N ILE A 723 -15.42 11.72 -17.50
CA ILE A 723 -15.61 13.06 -18.09
C ILE A 723 -14.24 13.64 -18.43
N TYR A 724 -13.35 13.70 -17.43
CA TYR A 724 -12.05 14.34 -17.57
C TYR A 724 -11.05 13.52 -18.40
N MET A 725 -11.23 12.20 -18.56
CA MET A 725 -10.46 11.37 -19.48
C MET A 725 -10.89 11.56 -20.94
N THR A 726 -12.18 11.81 -21.18
CA THR A 726 -12.72 11.97 -22.54
C THR A 726 -12.23 13.26 -23.18
N LEU A 727 -12.01 14.32 -22.40
CA LEU A 727 -11.48 15.61 -22.87
C LEU A 727 -10.10 15.50 -23.56
N PRO A 728 -9.02 15.01 -22.90
CA PRO A 728 -7.71 14.87 -23.55
C PRO A 728 -7.75 13.84 -24.67
N LEU A 729 -8.62 12.82 -24.59
CA LEU A 729 -8.79 11.82 -25.65
C LEU A 729 -9.31 12.43 -26.95
N ILE A 730 -10.41 13.19 -26.89
CA ILE A 730 -11.00 13.83 -28.06
C ILE A 730 -10.05 14.91 -28.61
N ALA A 731 -9.44 15.69 -27.73
CA ALA A 731 -8.46 16.70 -28.13
C ALA A 731 -7.27 16.08 -28.86
N THR A 732 -6.74 14.96 -28.37
CA THR A 732 -5.63 14.24 -29.01
C THR A 732 -6.05 13.70 -30.38
N HIS A 733 -7.22 13.08 -30.49
CA HIS A 733 -7.74 12.60 -31.78
C HIS A 733 -7.95 13.73 -32.79
N TYR A 734 -8.48 14.86 -32.34
CA TYR A 734 -8.64 16.04 -33.18
C TYR A 734 -7.29 16.56 -33.66
N LEU A 735 -6.36 16.83 -32.75
CA LEU A 735 -5.03 17.38 -33.06
C LEU A 735 -4.19 16.42 -33.92
N ASP A 736 -4.28 15.11 -33.69
CA ASP A 736 -3.65 14.09 -34.54
C ASP A 736 -4.27 14.06 -35.94
N SER A 737 -5.60 14.12 -36.06
CA SER A 737 -6.28 14.06 -37.36
C SER A 737 -6.10 15.33 -38.21
N THR A 738 -5.92 16.48 -37.55
CA THR A 738 -5.76 17.79 -38.20
C THR A 738 -4.31 18.26 -38.30
N ASN A 739 -3.36 17.53 -37.71
CA ASN A 739 -1.94 17.87 -37.63
C ASN A 739 -1.64 19.25 -37.03
N GLN A 740 -2.37 19.68 -35.99
CA GLN A 740 -2.25 21.02 -35.39
C GLN A 740 -1.49 21.06 -34.05
N TRP A 741 -0.63 20.08 -33.77
CA TRP A 741 0.15 20.01 -32.51
C TRP A 741 1.17 21.12 -32.34
N ASP A 742 1.64 21.71 -33.44
CA ASP A 742 2.51 22.88 -33.46
C ASP A 742 1.88 24.09 -32.76
N THR A 743 0.56 24.25 -32.86
CA THR A 743 -0.18 25.35 -32.22
C THR A 743 -0.34 25.21 -30.71
N VAL A 744 -0.16 24.00 -30.17
CA VAL A 744 -0.29 23.66 -28.73
C VAL A 744 1.06 23.43 -28.06
N GLY A 745 2.07 23.04 -28.86
CA GLY A 745 3.37 22.56 -28.42
C GLY A 745 3.47 21.04 -28.60
N MET A 746 4.42 20.61 -29.44
CA MET A 746 4.63 19.18 -29.78
C MET A 746 4.88 18.30 -28.55
N GLU A 747 5.51 18.84 -27.51
CA GLU A 747 5.77 18.15 -26.23
C GLU A 747 4.47 17.77 -25.48
N ARG A 748 3.40 18.55 -25.65
CA ARG A 748 2.12 18.35 -24.94
C ARG A 748 1.34 17.14 -25.44
N ARG A 749 1.71 16.57 -26.59
CA ARG A 749 1.14 15.29 -27.06
C ARG A 749 1.44 14.16 -26.06
N ASN A 750 2.65 14.13 -25.51
CA ASN A 750 3.05 13.14 -24.51
C ASN A 750 2.31 13.36 -23.17
N GLU A 751 2.11 14.62 -22.78
CA GLU A 751 1.30 15.00 -21.62
C GLU A 751 -0.15 14.49 -21.76
N ALA A 752 -0.78 14.74 -22.91
CA ALA A 752 -2.15 14.28 -23.18
C ALA A 752 -2.28 12.75 -23.15
N VAL A 753 -1.34 12.03 -23.78
CA VAL A 753 -1.30 10.56 -23.73
C VAL A 753 -1.10 10.04 -22.29
N ASN A 754 -0.26 10.71 -21.50
CA ASN A 754 -0.06 10.38 -20.08
C ASN A 754 -1.32 10.63 -19.24
N HIS A 755 -2.08 11.69 -19.51
CA HIS A 755 -3.37 11.96 -18.88
C HIS A 755 -4.42 10.91 -19.24
N ILE A 756 -4.53 10.52 -20.52
CA ILE A 756 -5.42 9.43 -20.96
C ILE A 756 -5.03 8.12 -20.27
N ARG A 757 -3.72 7.82 -20.16
CA ARG A 757 -3.21 6.65 -19.43
C ARG A 757 -3.58 6.70 -17.95
N THR A 758 -3.41 7.85 -17.30
CA THR A 758 -3.78 8.05 -15.89
C THR A 758 -5.28 7.86 -15.67
N GLY A 759 -6.12 8.42 -16.56
CA GLY A 759 -7.57 8.26 -16.52
C GLY A 759 -8.00 6.80 -16.69
N TYR A 760 -7.40 6.09 -17.65
CA TYR A 760 -7.61 4.65 -17.84
C TYR A 760 -7.29 3.88 -16.56
N GLN A 761 -6.11 4.09 -15.98
CA GLN A 761 -5.68 3.40 -14.75
C GLN A 761 -6.60 3.68 -13.56
N ARG A 762 -7.00 4.93 -13.35
CA ARG A 762 -7.96 5.32 -12.30
C ARG A 762 -9.30 4.63 -12.52
N GLN A 763 -9.77 4.58 -13.75
CA GLN A 763 -11.07 3.98 -14.08
C GLN A 763 -11.11 2.48 -13.78
N LEU A 764 -9.99 1.78 -13.90
CA LEU A 764 -9.90 0.37 -13.51
C LEU A 764 -10.13 0.14 -12.01
N GLY A 765 -9.89 1.14 -11.16
CA GLY A 765 -10.25 1.11 -9.73
C GLY A 765 -11.76 1.01 -9.47
N TYR A 766 -12.57 1.43 -10.43
CA TYR A 766 -14.04 1.39 -10.39
C TYR A 766 -14.66 0.22 -11.17
N ARG A 767 -13.82 -0.63 -11.78
CA ARG A 767 -14.23 -1.85 -12.47
C ARG A 767 -14.47 -2.97 -11.47
N LYS A 768 -15.59 -3.68 -11.60
CA LYS A 768 -15.92 -4.88 -10.81
C LYS A 768 -15.42 -6.17 -11.47
N SER A 769 -15.48 -7.27 -10.74
CA SER A 769 -15.01 -8.59 -11.18
C SER A 769 -15.80 -9.15 -12.38
N ASP A 770 -17.06 -8.74 -12.54
CA ASP A 770 -17.93 -9.12 -13.65
C ASP A 770 -17.71 -8.28 -14.93
N GLY A 771 -16.79 -7.30 -14.88
CA GLY A 771 -16.48 -6.40 -15.99
C GLY A 771 -17.34 -5.13 -16.04
N SER A 772 -18.28 -4.97 -15.11
CA SER A 772 -19.12 -3.77 -15.02
C SER A 772 -18.42 -2.61 -14.29
N TYR A 773 -18.94 -1.39 -14.48
CA TYR A 773 -18.41 -0.17 -13.85
C TYR A 773 -19.45 0.51 -12.96
N ALA A 774 -18.98 1.09 -11.86
CA ALA A 774 -19.78 1.84 -10.90
C ALA A 774 -19.13 3.20 -10.58
N ALA A 775 -19.89 4.16 -10.05
CA ALA A 775 -19.32 5.43 -9.61
C ALA A 775 -18.35 5.27 -8.42
N SER A 776 -18.66 4.32 -7.52
CA SER A 776 -17.79 3.85 -6.44
C SER A 776 -17.95 2.34 -6.30
N ARG A 777 -16.95 1.67 -5.73
CA ARG A 777 -16.90 0.20 -5.65
C ARG A 777 -18.00 -0.39 -4.76
N ASP A 778 -18.44 0.35 -3.75
CA ASP A 778 -19.50 -0.06 -2.81
C ASP A 778 -20.92 0.11 -3.38
N ARG A 779 -21.05 0.72 -4.56
CA ARG A 779 -22.34 0.95 -5.21
C ARG A 779 -22.66 -0.11 -6.27
N PRO A 780 -23.94 -0.34 -6.61
CA PRO A 780 -24.31 -1.13 -7.76
C PRO A 780 -23.77 -0.53 -9.07
N SER A 781 -23.58 -1.38 -10.08
CA SER A 781 -22.99 -0.98 -11.36
C SER A 781 -24.02 -0.29 -12.24
N SER A 782 -23.60 0.77 -12.96
CA SER A 782 -24.47 1.52 -13.87
C SER A 782 -24.34 1.01 -15.30
N THR A 783 -25.48 0.87 -15.96
CA THR A 783 -25.61 0.45 -17.36
C THR A 783 -25.06 1.54 -18.28
N TRP A 784 -25.42 2.79 -18.03
CA TRP A 784 -24.94 3.95 -18.78
C TRP A 784 -23.42 4.13 -18.62
N LEU A 785 -22.90 4.10 -17.38
CA LEU A 785 -21.48 4.29 -17.13
C LEU A 785 -20.65 3.17 -17.77
N THR A 786 -21.09 1.91 -17.64
CA THR A 786 -20.41 0.76 -18.26
C THR A 786 -20.35 0.90 -19.78
N ALA A 787 -21.42 1.35 -20.43
CA ALA A 787 -21.43 1.62 -21.86
C ALA A 787 -20.53 2.80 -22.24
N TYR A 788 -20.53 3.87 -21.45
CA TYR A 788 -19.70 5.04 -21.69
C TYR A 788 -18.21 4.71 -21.60
N VAL A 789 -17.81 3.96 -20.57
CA VAL A 789 -16.44 3.47 -20.40
C VAL A 789 -16.02 2.61 -21.60
N ALA A 790 -16.86 1.65 -22.02
CA ALA A 790 -16.56 0.80 -23.16
C ALA A 790 -16.32 1.60 -24.44
N LYS A 791 -17.16 2.62 -24.71
CA LYS A 791 -17.00 3.54 -25.86
C LYS A 791 -15.70 4.34 -25.79
N VAL A 792 -15.40 4.96 -24.66
CA VAL A 792 -14.22 5.81 -24.51
C VAL A 792 -12.94 4.98 -24.57
N PHE A 793 -12.96 3.77 -23.99
CA PHE A 793 -11.83 2.85 -24.05
C PHE A 793 -11.59 2.31 -25.46
N SER A 794 -12.64 2.00 -26.23
CA SER A 794 -12.47 1.63 -27.63
C SER A 794 -11.85 2.76 -28.45
N MET A 795 -12.26 4.01 -28.23
CA MET A 795 -11.66 5.18 -28.87
C MET A 795 -10.19 5.41 -28.44
N ALA A 796 -9.85 5.09 -27.18
CA ALA A 796 -8.51 5.29 -26.63
C ALA A 796 -7.50 4.19 -27.00
N THR A 797 -7.95 3.06 -27.57
CA THR A 797 -7.10 1.90 -27.90
C THR A 797 -5.97 2.24 -28.89
N ASN A 798 -6.18 3.27 -29.73
CA ASN A 798 -5.16 3.74 -30.68
C ASN A 798 -4.08 4.65 -30.06
N LEU A 799 -4.27 5.12 -28.82
CA LEU A 799 -3.36 6.06 -28.13
C LEU A 799 -2.71 5.45 -26.90
N VAL A 800 -3.45 4.62 -26.17
CA VAL A 800 -3.00 3.91 -24.98
C VAL A 800 -3.30 2.42 -25.10
N ILE A 801 -2.44 1.58 -24.53
CA ILE A 801 -2.62 0.12 -24.55
C ILE A 801 -3.76 -0.23 -23.60
N ILE A 802 -4.90 -0.65 -24.17
CA ILE A 802 -6.08 -1.13 -23.45
C ILE A 802 -6.28 -2.60 -23.83
N GLU A 803 -6.49 -3.47 -22.84
CA GLU A 803 -6.72 -4.89 -23.11
C GLU A 803 -8.15 -5.11 -23.64
N ASP A 804 -8.30 -5.83 -24.76
CA ASP A 804 -9.61 -6.09 -25.40
C ASP A 804 -10.66 -6.64 -24.42
N ASN A 805 -10.24 -7.52 -23.52
CA ASN A 805 -11.12 -8.10 -22.50
C ASN A 805 -11.76 -7.03 -21.59
N VAL A 806 -11.07 -5.92 -21.31
CA VAL A 806 -11.62 -4.83 -20.49
C VAL A 806 -12.87 -4.24 -21.15
N ILE A 807 -12.83 -4.06 -22.47
CA ILE A 807 -13.95 -3.55 -23.27
C ILE A 807 -14.99 -4.65 -23.48
N CYS A 808 -14.58 -5.84 -23.90
CA CYS A 808 -15.50 -6.90 -24.29
C CYS A 808 -16.26 -7.52 -23.10
N SER A 809 -15.64 -7.61 -21.92
CA SER A 809 -16.34 -8.04 -20.70
C SER A 809 -17.41 -7.05 -20.27
N ALA A 810 -17.17 -5.74 -20.40
CA ALA A 810 -18.16 -4.70 -20.13
C ALA A 810 -19.36 -4.81 -21.08
N LEU A 811 -19.13 -5.01 -22.39
CA LEU A 811 -20.20 -5.22 -23.37
C LEU A 811 -20.97 -6.51 -23.12
N LYS A 812 -20.26 -7.61 -22.81
CA LYS A 812 -20.87 -8.89 -22.48
C LYS A 812 -21.75 -8.78 -21.24
N TRP A 813 -21.32 -8.04 -20.23
CA TRP A 813 -22.13 -7.79 -19.04
C TRP A 813 -23.40 -7.01 -19.38
N LEU A 814 -23.31 -5.96 -20.21
CA LEU A 814 -24.47 -5.19 -20.66
C LEU A 814 -25.50 -6.09 -21.36
N ILE A 815 -25.06 -6.92 -22.30
CA ILE A 815 -25.95 -7.83 -23.06
C ILE A 815 -26.59 -8.85 -22.11
N LEU A 816 -25.79 -9.52 -21.27
CA LEU A 816 -26.28 -10.63 -20.45
C LEU A 816 -27.14 -10.21 -19.26
N HIS A 817 -26.87 -9.04 -18.66
CA HIS A 817 -27.50 -8.64 -17.40
C HIS A 817 -28.45 -7.45 -17.53
N LYS A 818 -28.35 -6.65 -18.60
CA LYS A 818 -29.09 -5.38 -18.73
C LYS A 818 -29.99 -5.29 -19.96
N GLN A 819 -29.87 -6.21 -20.92
CA GLN A 819 -30.77 -6.27 -22.07
C GLN A 819 -32.07 -6.99 -21.71
N ILE A 820 -33.21 -6.41 -22.10
CA ILE A 820 -34.55 -6.96 -21.87
C ILE A 820 -35.00 -7.76 -23.11
N GLN A 821 -36.03 -8.59 -22.95
CA GLN A 821 -36.57 -9.45 -24.02
C GLN A 821 -36.97 -8.71 -25.31
N ASP A 822 -37.29 -7.42 -25.23
CA ASP A 822 -37.63 -6.57 -26.40
C ASP A 822 -36.39 -5.97 -27.09
N GLY A 823 -35.20 -6.22 -26.56
CA GLY A 823 -33.92 -5.71 -27.02
C GLY A 823 -33.54 -4.34 -26.48
N SER A 824 -34.37 -3.72 -25.61
CA SER A 824 -34.05 -2.46 -24.93
C SER A 824 -33.12 -2.69 -23.74
N PHE A 825 -32.42 -1.63 -23.32
CA PHE A 825 -31.59 -1.62 -22.11
C PHE A 825 -32.22 -0.71 -21.06
N LYS A 826 -32.26 -1.15 -19.80
CA LYS A 826 -32.72 -0.34 -18.66
C LYS A 826 -31.59 -0.05 -17.68
N GLU A 827 -31.65 1.14 -17.09
CA GLU A 827 -30.77 1.51 -16.00
C GLU A 827 -31.39 1.09 -14.65
N GLU A 828 -30.63 0.32 -13.86
CA GLU A 828 -31.06 -0.13 -12.52
C GLU A 828 -30.39 0.67 -11.40
N SER A 829 -29.31 1.41 -11.71
CA SER A 829 -28.60 2.24 -10.75
C SER A 829 -28.42 3.66 -11.29
N ALA A 830 -28.91 4.66 -10.56
CA ALA A 830 -28.82 6.04 -10.98
C ALA A 830 -27.36 6.53 -11.04
N VAL A 831 -26.98 7.09 -12.20
CA VAL A 831 -25.75 7.87 -12.39
C VAL A 831 -25.82 9.10 -11.47
N MET A 832 -24.78 9.36 -10.68
CA MET A 832 -24.79 10.47 -9.71
C MET A 832 -24.78 11.82 -10.41
N GLN A 833 -23.95 11.96 -11.43
CA GLN A 833 -23.85 13.18 -12.22
C GLN A 833 -24.77 13.13 -13.43
N GLY A 834 -26.04 13.50 -13.21
CA GLY A 834 -27.09 13.45 -14.23
C GLY A 834 -26.80 14.24 -15.51
N GLU A 835 -25.96 15.27 -15.42
CA GLU A 835 -25.47 16.08 -16.54
C GLU A 835 -24.75 15.26 -17.61
N MET A 836 -24.01 14.21 -17.22
CA MET A 836 -23.26 13.38 -18.17
C MET A 836 -24.17 12.57 -19.09
N VAL A 837 -25.38 12.27 -18.62
CA VAL A 837 -26.34 11.42 -19.33
C VAL A 837 -27.10 12.23 -20.39
N GLY A 838 -27.02 13.57 -20.38
CA GLY A 838 -27.75 14.44 -21.32
C GLY A 838 -29.27 14.24 -21.25
N ASP A 839 -29.96 14.32 -22.39
CA ASP A 839 -31.43 14.14 -22.52
C ASP A 839 -31.90 12.68 -22.37
N VAL A 840 -31.09 11.80 -21.79
CA VAL A 840 -31.45 10.38 -21.52
C VAL A 840 -32.40 10.25 -20.32
N ARG A 841 -32.67 11.31 -19.55
CA ARG A 841 -33.64 11.28 -18.43
C ARG A 841 -35.08 11.70 -18.81
N GLY A 842 -35.36 11.95 -20.09
CA GLY A 842 -36.67 12.39 -20.60
C GLY A 842 -37.72 11.26 -20.75
N LYS A 843 -38.87 11.58 -21.36
CA LYS A 843 -39.96 10.60 -21.63
C LYS A 843 -39.51 9.41 -22.51
N ASP A 844 -38.43 9.58 -23.26
CA ASP A 844 -37.81 8.58 -24.13
C ASP A 844 -36.53 7.98 -23.50
N ALA A 845 -36.38 7.99 -22.17
CA ALA A 845 -35.16 7.59 -21.45
C ALA A 845 -34.61 6.21 -21.86
N ASP A 846 -35.48 5.20 -21.87
CA ASP A 846 -35.12 3.82 -22.25
C ASP A 846 -34.65 3.75 -23.72
N ALA A 847 -35.21 4.60 -24.60
CA ALA A 847 -34.83 4.68 -26.00
C ALA A 847 -33.45 5.32 -26.19
N SER A 848 -33.20 6.42 -25.49
CA SER A 848 -31.91 7.13 -25.53
C SER A 848 -30.78 6.31 -24.91
N LEU A 849 -31.05 5.60 -23.80
CA LEU A 849 -30.10 4.66 -23.20
C LEU A 849 -29.78 3.49 -24.13
N THR A 850 -30.81 2.88 -24.72
CA THR A 850 -30.64 1.80 -25.70
C THR A 850 -29.79 2.26 -26.89
N ALA A 851 -30.07 3.45 -27.43
CA ALA A 851 -29.28 4.02 -28.53
C ALA A 851 -27.82 4.27 -28.11
N PHE A 852 -27.58 4.77 -26.89
CA PHE A 852 -26.24 5.02 -26.37
C PHE A 852 -25.42 3.73 -26.20
N VAL A 853 -26.03 2.68 -25.65
CA VAL A 853 -25.41 1.35 -25.52
C VAL A 853 -25.06 0.78 -26.90
N VAL A 854 -25.95 0.93 -27.88
CA VAL A 854 -25.70 0.48 -29.26
C VAL A 854 -24.54 1.26 -29.90
N ILE A 855 -24.41 2.56 -29.66
CA ILE A 855 -23.27 3.37 -30.15
C ILE A 855 -21.96 2.86 -29.53
N ALA A 856 -21.94 2.60 -28.22
CA ALA A 856 -20.76 2.05 -27.55
C ALA A 856 -20.36 0.67 -28.11
N MET A 857 -21.35 -0.19 -28.34
CA MET A 857 -21.16 -1.50 -28.97
C MET A 857 -20.64 -1.40 -30.40
N GLN A 858 -21.13 -0.42 -31.17
CA GLN A 858 -20.69 -0.19 -32.55
C GLN A 858 -19.26 0.36 -32.63
N GLU A 859 -18.87 1.23 -31.68
CA GLU A 859 -17.50 1.75 -31.59
C GLU A 859 -16.49 0.65 -31.22
N ALA A 860 -16.89 -0.26 -30.33
CA ALA A 860 -16.08 -1.40 -29.90
C ALA A 860 -16.24 -2.64 -30.80
N ARG A 861 -16.98 -2.55 -31.90
CA ARG A 861 -17.32 -3.70 -32.77
C ARG A 861 -16.08 -4.37 -33.34
N GLU A 862 -15.12 -3.58 -33.84
CA GLU A 862 -13.90 -4.12 -34.44
C GLU A 862 -13.03 -4.85 -33.41
N ILE A 863 -13.04 -4.40 -32.15
CA ILE A 863 -12.26 -4.97 -31.04
C ILE A 863 -12.91 -6.26 -30.52
N CYS A 864 -14.24 -6.28 -30.37
CA CYS A 864 -14.96 -7.39 -29.73
C CYS A 864 -15.61 -8.39 -30.69
N ALA A 865 -15.38 -8.29 -32.00
CA ALA A 865 -15.97 -9.14 -33.04
C ALA A 865 -15.78 -10.66 -32.82
N GLY A 866 -14.69 -11.07 -32.17
CA GLY A 866 -14.41 -12.48 -31.85
C GLY A 866 -14.97 -12.97 -30.50
N SER A 867 -15.39 -12.07 -29.61
CA SER A 867 -15.80 -12.41 -28.23
C SER A 867 -17.31 -12.27 -27.99
N VAL A 868 -18.01 -11.48 -28.81
CA VAL A 868 -19.46 -11.22 -28.73
C VAL A 868 -20.06 -11.49 -30.11
N GLY A 869 -21.15 -12.26 -30.19
CA GLY A 869 -21.70 -12.73 -31.45
C GLY A 869 -22.23 -11.57 -32.31
N VAL A 870 -21.81 -11.48 -33.58
CA VAL A 870 -22.23 -10.41 -34.52
C VAL A 870 -23.76 -10.30 -34.68
N SER A 871 -24.51 -11.37 -34.42
CA SER A 871 -25.97 -11.37 -34.42
C SER A 871 -26.61 -10.64 -33.23
N GLU A 872 -25.91 -10.46 -32.10
CA GLU A 872 -26.40 -9.71 -30.92
C GLU A 872 -26.28 -8.20 -31.09
N PHE A 873 -25.45 -7.73 -32.02
CA PHE A 873 -25.24 -6.30 -32.32
C PHE A 873 -26.34 -5.68 -33.21
N VAL A 874 -27.31 -6.46 -33.71
CA VAL A 874 -28.27 -6.01 -34.74
C VAL A 874 -29.72 -5.97 -34.26
N SER A 875 -30.15 -4.73 -33.96
CA SER A 875 -31.51 -4.16 -33.95
C SER A 875 -32.42 -4.41 -32.74
N PRO A 876 -32.73 -3.38 -31.92
CA PRO A 876 -33.92 -3.41 -31.08
C PRO A 876 -35.18 -3.46 -31.97
N ARG A 877 -36.15 -4.33 -31.63
CA ARG A 877 -37.45 -4.47 -32.33
C ARG A 877 -38.52 -3.48 -31.84
N ALA A 878 -38.17 -2.58 -30.92
CA ALA A 878 -39.12 -1.65 -30.32
C ALA A 878 -39.48 -0.49 -31.27
N GLY A 879 -40.78 -0.24 -31.44
CA GLY A 879 -41.30 0.90 -32.22
C GLY A 879 -41.06 2.22 -31.49
N PHE A 880 -40.08 3.00 -31.97
CA PHE A 880 -39.79 4.34 -31.46
C PHE A 880 -40.78 5.38 -32.01
N SER A 881 -41.11 6.40 -31.21
CA SER A 881 -41.95 7.52 -31.62
C SER A 881 -41.33 8.32 -32.80
N ASN A 882 -42.16 9.09 -33.53
CA ASN A 882 -41.81 9.73 -34.80
C ASN A 882 -40.65 10.77 -34.75
N HIS A 883 -40.20 11.19 -33.57
CA HIS A 883 -39.08 12.14 -33.42
C HIS A 883 -37.74 11.44 -33.19
N SER A 884 -37.69 10.48 -32.26
CA SER A 884 -36.50 9.69 -31.92
C SER A 884 -36.09 8.72 -33.05
N SER A 885 -37.05 8.23 -33.84
CA SER A 885 -36.78 7.41 -35.04
C SER A 885 -36.11 8.18 -36.20
N LYS A 886 -36.22 9.52 -36.24
CA LYS A 886 -35.60 10.36 -37.28
C LYS A 886 -34.10 10.57 -37.02
N LEU A 887 -33.70 10.81 -35.77
CA LEU A 887 -32.30 10.97 -35.34
C LEU A 887 -31.51 9.67 -35.49
N ILE A 888 -32.08 8.53 -35.08
CA ILE A 888 -31.45 7.20 -35.22
C ILE A 888 -31.33 6.81 -36.71
N LYS A 889 -32.29 7.16 -37.57
CA LYS A 889 -32.19 6.96 -39.04
C LYS A 889 -31.15 7.86 -39.71
N ILE A 890 -30.93 9.07 -39.22
CA ILE A 890 -29.91 9.99 -39.76
C ILE A 890 -28.50 9.49 -39.43
N CYS A 891 -28.26 9.17 -38.16
CA CYS A 891 -26.96 8.71 -37.70
C CYS A 891 -26.61 7.29 -38.27
N SER A 892 -27.61 6.45 -38.58
CA SER A 892 -27.42 5.15 -39.28
C SER A 892 -27.26 5.25 -40.81
N LYS A 893 -27.91 6.22 -41.49
CA LYS A 893 -27.75 6.41 -42.96
C LYS A 893 -26.43 7.05 -43.36
N GLN A 894 -25.84 7.91 -42.53
CA GLN A 894 -24.57 8.58 -42.85
C GLN A 894 -23.34 7.67 -42.75
N TYR A 895 -23.42 6.57 -42.00
CA TYR A 895 -22.31 5.62 -41.85
C TYR A 895 -22.20 4.57 -42.97
N GLN A 896 -23.26 4.34 -43.76
CA GLN A 896 -23.22 3.40 -44.89
C GLN A 896 -22.41 3.92 -46.10
N HIS A 897 -22.01 5.19 -46.12
CA HIS A 897 -21.35 5.82 -47.28
C HIS A 897 -19.81 5.96 -47.21
N GLY A 898 -19.14 5.37 -46.21
CA GLY A 898 -17.69 5.09 -46.30
C GLY A 898 -16.73 6.29 -46.38
N LYS A 899 -17.12 7.49 -45.93
CA LYS A 899 -16.20 8.64 -45.82
C LYS A 899 -15.76 8.83 -44.37
N LYS A 900 -14.48 8.57 -44.06
CA LYS A 900 -13.84 8.74 -42.73
C LYS A 900 -13.35 10.17 -42.45
N THR A 901 -13.86 11.18 -43.15
CA THR A 901 -13.37 12.57 -43.05
C THR A 901 -14.55 13.56 -43.16
N PHE A 902 -14.64 14.48 -42.19
CA PHE A 902 -15.70 15.47 -41.84
C PHE A 902 -16.59 15.12 -40.62
N PRO A 903 -16.91 16.12 -39.75
CA PRO A 903 -16.70 16.03 -38.31
C PRO A 903 -17.85 15.37 -37.55
N LEU A 904 -17.47 14.44 -36.67
CA LEU A 904 -18.34 13.57 -35.88
C LEU A 904 -19.06 14.26 -34.70
N ASN A 905 -19.25 15.59 -34.73
CA ASN A 905 -19.87 16.35 -33.62
C ASN A 905 -21.35 16.73 -33.85
N THR A 906 -21.91 16.54 -35.04
CA THR A 906 -23.24 17.09 -35.35
C THR A 906 -24.44 16.27 -34.85
N CYS A 907 -24.26 15.07 -34.27
CA CYS A 907 -25.36 14.31 -33.65
C CYS A 907 -25.51 14.58 -32.13
N VAL A 908 -24.60 15.31 -31.47
CA VAL A 908 -24.65 15.52 -29.98
C VAL A 908 -24.73 17.01 -29.57
N GLU A 909 -24.36 17.96 -30.43
CA GLU A 909 -24.24 19.38 -30.05
C GLU A 909 -25.54 20.22 -30.05
N LYS A 910 -26.72 19.65 -29.79
CA LYS A 910 -27.96 20.47 -29.70
C LYS A 910 -28.86 20.27 -28.48
N THR A 911 -28.43 19.56 -27.43
CA THR A 911 -29.28 19.36 -26.23
C THR A 911 -28.59 19.59 -24.88
N THR A 912 -27.37 20.11 -24.84
CA THR A 912 -26.69 20.41 -23.57
C THR A 912 -26.11 21.82 -23.59
N LEU A 913 -26.99 22.82 -23.48
CA LEU A 913 -26.67 24.17 -23.04
C LEU A 913 -28.01 24.88 -22.81
N LEU A 914 -28.58 24.70 -21.62
CA LEU A 914 -29.47 25.60 -20.87
C LEU A 914 -30.26 24.77 -19.83
N ASP A 915 -30.38 25.37 -18.64
CA ASP A 915 -31.17 24.98 -17.46
C ASP A 915 -30.44 24.25 -16.32
N GLN A 916 -29.84 25.04 -15.43
CA GLN A 916 -29.64 24.70 -14.02
C GLN A 916 -30.24 25.79 -13.13
N GLN A 917 -31.30 25.44 -12.37
CA GLN A 917 -31.67 26.15 -11.14
C GLN A 917 -32.38 25.22 -10.13
N MET A 918 -31.71 25.06 -8.98
CA MET A 918 -32.15 24.94 -7.58
C MET A 918 -33.10 23.86 -7.00
N SER A 919 -32.56 23.27 -5.91
CA SER A 919 -33.13 22.95 -4.58
C SER A 919 -33.52 21.51 -4.22
N PHE A 920 -33.04 21.05 -3.05
CA PHE A 920 -33.61 19.94 -2.28
C PHE A 920 -33.49 20.22 -0.77
N ALA A 921 -34.52 19.80 -0.04
CA ALA A 921 -34.70 19.91 1.41
C ALA A 921 -34.70 18.51 2.09
N ASN A 922 -34.21 18.50 3.33
CA ASN A 922 -34.37 17.60 4.50
C ASN A 922 -35.02 16.20 4.40
N GLU A 923 -34.46 15.24 5.14
CA GLU A 923 -35.19 14.42 6.13
C GLU A 923 -34.29 13.64 7.13
N LYS A 924 -34.90 13.23 8.26
CA LYS A 924 -34.35 12.77 9.57
C LYS A 924 -34.68 11.28 9.87
N LEU A 925 -34.19 10.81 11.04
CA LEU A 925 -34.63 9.71 11.96
C LEU A 925 -33.88 8.36 11.87
N PHE A 926 -33.51 7.67 12.97
CA PHE A 926 -34.33 7.22 14.11
C PHE A 926 -33.60 7.04 15.47
N ASP A 927 -34.37 7.14 16.57
CA ASP A 927 -34.10 6.81 18.00
C ASP A 927 -34.58 5.37 18.36
N SER A 928 -34.14 4.82 19.51
CA SER A 928 -34.71 3.60 20.14
C SER A 928 -34.65 3.60 21.69
N GLU A 929 -35.70 3.08 22.36
CA GLU A 929 -35.82 2.90 23.83
C GLU A 929 -35.89 1.40 24.29
N ASN A 930 -35.28 1.12 25.46
CA ASN A 930 -35.51 0.15 26.57
C ASN A 930 -35.73 -1.38 26.38
N SER A 931 -34.90 -2.26 27.01
CA SER A 931 -34.99 -2.70 28.44
C SER A 931 -34.17 -3.99 28.77
N ASP A 932 -33.52 -3.95 29.94
CA ASP A 932 -33.12 -4.99 30.92
C ASP A 932 -32.56 -6.37 30.48
N ALA A 933 -31.29 -6.65 30.83
CA ALA A 933 -30.90 -7.75 31.75
C ALA A 933 -29.46 -7.65 32.30
N THR A 934 -29.31 -7.80 33.62
CA THR A 934 -28.04 -7.85 34.34
C THR A 934 -27.40 -9.25 34.28
N THR A 935 -26.17 -9.41 33.77
CA THR A 935 -25.23 -10.50 34.14
C THR A 935 -23.76 -10.17 33.81
N THR A 936 -22.90 -10.15 34.83
CA THR A 936 -21.42 -10.26 34.88
C THR A 936 -20.62 -10.12 33.56
N LEU A 937 -20.14 -8.89 33.26
CA LEU A 937 -19.52 -8.52 31.97
C LEU A 937 -17.98 -8.40 31.94
N LEU A 938 -17.33 -8.26 33.10
CA LEU A 938 -15.88 -8.03 33.18
C LEU A 938 -15.11 -9.35 33.23
N ARG A 939 -14.32 -9.65 32.18
CA ARG A 939 -13.46 -10.85 32.16
C ARG A 939 -12.04 -10.58 32.66
N HIS A 940 -11.40 -9.50 32.23
CA HIS A 940 -10.01 -9.20 32.57
C HIS A 940 -9.76 -7.69 32.68
N VAL A 941 -9.06 -7.26 33.74
CA VAL A 941 -8.60 -5.88 33.95
C VAL A 941 -7.09 -5.89 34.12
N VAL A 942 -6.38 -5.04 33.36
CA VAL A 942 -4.92 -4.90 33.42
C VAL A 942 -4.58 -3.45 33.69
N LYS A 943 -3.89 -3.20 34.80
CA LYS A 943 -3.35 -1.88 35.13
C LYS A 943 -1.91 -1.81 34.63
N LEU A 944 -1.63 -0.85 33.74
CA LEU A 944 -0.29 -0.49 33.28
C LEU A 944 0.15 0.81 33.97
N VAL A 945 1.41 1.21 33.80
CA VAL A 945 2.01 2.35 34.53
C VAL A 945 1.23 3.66 34.35
N ALA A 946 0.71 3.92 33.14
CA ALA A 946 -0.07 5.13 32.81
C ALA A 946 -1.44 4.85 32.14
N SER A 947 -1.80 3.58 31.93
CA SER A 947 -2.99 3.17 31.17
C SER A 947 -3.76 2.06 31.88
N LEU A 948 -5.09 2.02 31.72
CA LEU A 948 -5.95 0.95 32.22
C LEU A 948 -6.62 0.25 31.04
N LEU A 949 -6.45 -1.08 30.93
CA LEU A 949 -7.09 -1.89 29.90
C LEU A 949 -8.14 -2.80 30.51
N VAL A 950 -9.27 -2.88 29.84
CA VAL A 950 -10.44 -3.64 30.28
C VAL A 950 -10.98 -4.45 29.10
N ALA A 951 -11.08 -5.77 29.27
CA ALA A 951 -11.65 -6.67 28.28
C ALA A 951 -13.07 -7.11 28.70
N MET A 952 -14.04 -6.89 27.81
CA MET A 952 -15.48 -7.12 28.05
C MET A 952 -16.14 -7.82 26.86
N LEU A 953 -17.26 -8.49 27.13
CA LEU A 953 -18.19 -9.01 26.11
C LEU A 953 -19.38 -8.05 26.03
N LEU A 954 -19.48 -7.26 24.97
CA LEU A 954 -20.59 -6.32 24.79
C LEU A 954 -21.84 -7.04 24.26
N HIS A 955 -22.99 -6.89 24.93
CA HIS A 955 -24.29 -7.22 24.34
C HIS A 955 -24.84 -6.00 23.59
N ASN A 956 -25.38 -6.22 22.38
CA ASN A 956 -25.79 -5.15 21.45
C ASN A 956 -27.10 -4.43 21.86
N THR A 957 -27.53 -4.54 23.12
CA THR A 957 -28.89 -4.17 23.58
C THR A 957 -28.95 -3.23 24.77
N ASP A 958 -27.88 -3.06 25.58
CA ASP A 958 -27.87 -2.17 26.77
C ASP A 958 -26.60 -1.29 26.86
N ASN A 959 -26.71 -0.12 27.47
CA ASN A 959 -25.56 0.74 27.82
C ASN A 959 -24.83 0.18 29.05
N GLU A 960 -23.63 -0.37 28.86
CA GLU A 960 -22.81 -0.89 29.95
C GLU A 960 -21.91 0.21 30.56
N VAL A 961 -21.93 0.34 31.89
CA VAL A 961 -21.18 1.38 32.63
C VAL A 961 -20.12 0.77 33.54
N ILE A 962 -18.87 1.22 33.42
CA ILE A 962 -17.78 0.91 34.36
C ILE A 962 -17.48 2.14 35.21
N SER A 963 -17.36 1.96 36.52
CA SER A 963 -16.99 3.01 37.46
C SER A 963 -15.82 2.56 38.35
N PHE A 964 -14.81 3.41 38.51
CA PHE A 964 -13.67 3.17 39.40
C PHE A 964 -13.14 4.49 39.99
N ARG A 965 -12.38 4.41 41.08
CA ARG A 965 -11.75 5.58 41.73
C ARG A 965 -10.30 5.74 41.27
N MET A 966 -9.89 6.97 41.00
CA MET A 966 -8.50 7.34 40.67
C MET A 966 -7.86 8.12 41.83
N HIS A 967 -6.62 7.80 42.17
CA HIS A 967 -5.86 8.46 43.23
C HIS A 967 -4.71 9.28 42.63
N GLN A 968 -4.62 10.56 42.97
CA GLN A 968 -3.54 11.45 42.55
C GLN A 968 -2.26 11.14 43.37
N MET A 969 -1.16 10.84 42.68
CA MET A 969 0.13 10.48 43.31
C MET A 969 1.16 11.63 43.30
N LEU A 970 1.07 12.54 42.32
CA LEU A 970 1.96 13.69 42.15
C LEU A 970 1.14 14.92 41.75
N ASN A 971 1.56 16.11 42.19
CA ASN A 971 0.96 17.37 41.74
C ASN A 971 1.52 17.76 40.36
N VAL A 972 0.64 17.84 39.36
CA VAL A 972 0.98 18.21 37.99
C VAL A 972 0.44 19.62 37.72
N GLY A 973 1.26 20.51 37.15
CA GLY A 973 0.92 21.93 37.00
C GLY A 973 -0.21 22.23 36.01
N LEU A 974 -0.34 21.46 34.93
CA LEU A 974 -1.46 21.55 33.98
C LEU A 974 -1.86 20.13 33.56
N LEU A 975 -3.11 19.74 33.86
CA LEU A 975 -3.66 18.44 33.46
C LEU A 975 -4.05 18.48 31.98
N GLN A 976 -3.49 17.58 31.18
CA GLN A 976 -3.98 17.33 29.83
C GLN A 976 -5.22 16.43 29.87
N PRO A 977 -6.14 16.55 28.90
CA PRO A 977 -7.19 15.56 28.73
C PRO A 977 -6.62 14.18 28.41
N ALA A 978 -7.25 13.14 28.96
CA ALA A 978 -6.86 11.76 28.71
C ALA A 978 -7.88 11.07 27.80
N ALA A 979 -7.42 10.19 26.91
CA ALA A 979 -8.27 9.45 25.99
C ALA A 979 -8.80 8.15 26.61
N VAL A 980 -10.02 7.77 26.23
CA VAL A 980 -10.65 6.47 26.43
C VAL A 980 -11.01 5.92 25.07
N THR A 981 -10.34 4.84 24.67
CA THR A 981 -10.57 4.18 23.38
C THR A 981 -11.21 2.82 23.60
N ILE A 982 -12.34 2.58 22.92
CA ILE A 982 -13.04 1.30 22.85
C ILE A 982 -12.89 0.77 21.43
N TYR A 983 -12.52 -0.49 21.27
CA TYR A 983 -12.39 -1.14 19.97
C TYR A 983 -12.90 -2.58 20.05
N GLU A 984 -13.44 -3.07 18.93
CA GLU A 984 -13.81 -4.47 18.81
C GLU A 984 -12.56 -5.33 18.64
N TYR A 985 -12.42 -6.37 19.47
CA TYR A 985 -11.23 -7.22 19.48
C TYR A 985 -10.99 -7.94 18.14
N TYR A 986 -12.06 -8.36 17.46
CA TYR A 986 -11.97 -9.06 16.16
C TYR A 986 -11.92 -8.12 14.96
N SER A 987 -12.12 -6.81 15.18
CA SER A 987 -12.10 -5.77 14.14
C SER A 987 -11.67 -4.43 14.75
N PRO A 988 -10.37 -4.22 15.04
CA PRO A 988 -9.90 -3.01 15.73
C PRO A 988 -10.09 -1.72 14.93
N VAL A 989 -10.41 -1.83 13.63
CA VAL A 989 -10.80 -0.72 12.76
C VAL A 989 -12.13 -0.11 13.24
N ALA A 990 -13.02 -0.93 13.82
CA ALA A 990 -14.20 -0.47 14.52
C ALA A 990 -13.80 0.00 15.93
N ARG A 991 -13.41 1.27 16.05
CA ARG A 991 -13.01 1.90 17.31
C ARG A 991 -13.66 3.27 17.50
N CYS A 992 -13.85 3.63 18.77
CA CYS A 992 -14.32 4.94 19.19
C CYS A 992 -13.39 5.48 20.29
N THR A 993 -12.96 6.73 20.17
CA THR A 993 -12.15 7.41 21.20
C THR A 993 -12.90 8.63 21.72
N LYS A 994 -12.96 8.79 23.04
CA LYS A 994 -13.43 10.01 23.72
C LYS A 994 -12.37 10.52 24.68
N PHE A 995 -12.35 11.83 24.92
CA PHE A 995 -11.44 12.45 25.88
C PHE A 995 -12.17 12.81 27.17
N TYR A 996 -11.49 12.72 28.30
CA TYR A 996 -12.00 13.14 29.61
C TYR A 996 -10.98 14.02 30.34
N HIS A 997 -11.49 14.94 31.16
CA HIS A 997 -10.67 15.78 32.03
C HIS A 997 -11.40 15.98 33.37
N PRO A 998 -10.73 15.94 34.54
CA PRO A 998 -11.40 15.98 35.84
C PRO A 998 -12.30 17.21 36.06
N GLU A 999 -11.90 18.35 35.49
CA GLU A 999 -12.59 19.63 35.64
C GLU A 999 -13.39 20.07 34.39
N ARG A 1000 -13.20 19.43 33.21
CA ARG A 1000 -13.81 19.89 31.94
C ARG A 1000 -14.85 18.85 31.46
N LYS A 1001 -16.05 19.29 31.06
CA LYS A 1001 -17.16 18.40 30.65
C LYS A 1001 -16.86 17.54 29.42
N ASP A 1002 -16.14 18.06 28.42
CA ASP A 1002 -15.88 17.35 27.14
C ASP A 1002 -14.42 16.89 26.96
N GLY A 1003 -13.53 17.15 27.93
CA GLY A 1003 -12.11 16.83 27.80
C GLY A 1003 -11.43 17.49 26.57
N ALA A 1004 -12.01 18.54 26.00
CA ALA A 1004 -11.44 19.23 24.85
C ALA A 1004 -10.35 20.23 25.26
N ILE A 1005 -9.37 20.44 24.38
CA ILE A 1005 -8.45 21.58 24.46
C ILE A 1005 -9.27 22.87 24.28
N TYR A 1006 -8.95 23.92 25.03
CA TYR A 1006 -9.67 25.18 24.92
C TYR A 1006 -9.36 25.86 23.58
N ARG A 1007 -10.44 26.10 22.82
CA ARG A 1007 -10.44 26.90 21.59
C ARG A 1007 -11.37 28.09 21.76
N LEU A 1008 -10.95 29.25 21.26
CA LEU A 1008 -11.82 30.41 21.14
C LEU A 1008 -12.34 30.43 19.71
N CYS A 1009 -13.61 30.07 19.54
CA CYS A 1009 -14.25 30.02 18.22
C CYS A 1009 -15.25 31.17 18.07
N LYS A 1010 -15.27 31.75 16.87
CA LYS A 1010 -16.32 32.67 16.41
C LYS A 1010 -16.75 32.22 15.01
N GLY A 1011 -17.89 31.53 14.93
CA GLY A 1011 -18.21 30.76 13.72
C GLY A 1011 -17.24 29.59 13.56
N ASP A 1012 -16.70 29.40 12.36
CA ASP A 1012 -15.75 28.31 12.05
C ASP A 1012 -14.27 28.69 12.30
N LEU A 1013 -13.99 29.96 12.57
CA LEU A 1013 -12.65 30.43 12.90
C LEU A 1013 -12.37 30.19 14.38
N CYS A 1014 -11.51 29.23 14.67
CA CYS A 1014 -11.07 28.89 16.01
C CYS A 1014 -9.60 29.28 16.21
N GLN A 1015 -9.26 29.79 17.40
CA GLN A 1015 -7.88 30.03 17.82
C GLN A 1015 -7.55 29.19 19.05
N CYS A 1016 -6.30 28.73 19.15
CA CYS A 1016 -5.82 28.03 20.32
C CYS A 1016 -5.84 28.92 21.56
N ALA A 1017 -6.43 28.43 22.65
CA ALA A 1017 -6.60 29.18 23.89
C ALA A 1017 -6.17 28.37 25.13
N GLU A 1018 -4.97 27.79 25.13
CA GLU A 1018 -4.38 27.08 26.28
C GLU A 1018 -3.47 27.97 27.18
N VAL A 1019 -3.64 29.29 27.09
CA VAL A 1019 -2.91 30.29 27.92
C VAL A 1019 -3.58 30.42 29.31
N ASN A 1020 -2.97 31.05 30.32
CA ASN A 1020 -3.66 31.26 31.60
C ASN A 1020 -4.81 32.29 31.49
N CYS A 1021 -5.82 32.21 32.37
CA CYS A 1021 -6.90 33.21 32.41
C CYS A 1021 -6.39 34.57 32.89
N SER A 1022 -6.95 35.67 32.37
CA SER A 1022 -6.81 36.98 33.01
C SER A 1022 -7.67 37.04 34.27
N PHE A 1023 -7.19 37.76 35.29
CA PHE A 1023 -7.89 37.92 36.56
C PHE A 1023 -8.28 39.37 36.76
N GLN A 1024 -9.51 39.58 37.21
CA GLN A 1024 -9.93 40.91 37.64
C GLN A 1024 -9.18 41.32 38.90
N LYS A 1025 -8.52 42.48 38.86
CA LYS A 1025 -7.80 43.04 39.99
C LYS A 1025 -8.78 43.59 41.02
N LYS A 1026 -9.09 42.76 42.03
CA LYS A 1026 -9.96 43.13 43.17
C LYS A 1026 -9.18 43.70 44.37
N ASN A 1027 -7.87 43.44 44.46
CA ASN A 1027 -7.00 43.91 45.53
C ASN A 1027 -6.59 45.39 45.34
N ARG A 1028 -5.94 45.98 46.36
CA ARG A 1028 -5.40 47.35 46.31
C ARG A 1028 -4.18 47.39 45.37
N VAL A 1029 -4.28 48.16 44.29
CA VAL A 1029 -3.22 48.37 43.29
C VAL A 1029 -2.70 49.81 43.42
N SER A 1030 -1.38 50.01 43.36
CA SER A 1030 -0.76 51.34 43.43
C SER A 1030 -0.86 52.09 42.09
N ASP A 1031 -0.81 53.41 42.14
CA ASP A 1031 -0.88 54.25 40.91
C ASP A 1031 0.34 54.06 40.01
N GLU A 1032 1.51 53.83 40.61
CA GLU A 1032 2.76 53.53 39.90
C GLU A 1032 2.68 52.19 39.17
N GLU A 1033 2.10 51.15 39.78
CA GLU A 1033 1.91 49.84 39.15
C GLU A 1033 0.99 49.95 37.92
N ARG A 1034 -0.10 50.72 38.00
CA ARG A 1034 -1.01 50.95 36.87
C ARG A 1034 -0.31 51.68 35.72
N LEU A 1035 0.50 52.69 36.02
CA LEU A 1035 1.21 53.47 35.01
C LEU A 1035 2.33 52.65 34.35
N ASN A 1036 3.14 51.95 35.14
CA ASN A 1036 4.19 51.07 34.64
C ASN A 1036 3.62 49.97 33.74
N LYS A 1037 2.46 49.40 34.11
CA LYS A 1037 1.78 48.39 33.29
C LYS A 1037 1.22 48.98 32.00
N ALA A 1038 0.57 50.16 32.05
CA ALA A 1038 0.06 50.83 30.85
C ALA A 1038 1.16 51.17 29.82
N CYS A 1039 2.38 51.40 30.31
CA CYS A 1039 3.55 51.78 29.52
C CYS A 1039 4.56 50.65 29.29
N GLU A 1040 4.25 49.42 29.69
CA GLU A 1040 5.10 48.25 29.46
C GLU A 1040 5.28 47.99 27.95
N ALA A 1041 6.48 47.53 27.57
CA ALA A 1041 6.78 47.18 26.19
C ALA A 1041 5.84 46.09 25.67
N GLY A 1042 5.08 46.41 24.63
CA GLY A 1042 4.09 45.51 24.02
C GLY A 1042 2.69 45.58 24.60
N MET A 1043 2.40 46.47 25.57
CA MET A 1043 1.03 46.86 25.91
C MET A 1043 0.54 47.89 24.90
N ASP A 1044 -0.48 47.52 24.15
CA ASP A 1044 -0.91 48.22 22.93
C ASP A 1044 -1.96 49.28 23.23
N TYR A 1045 -3.07 48.87 23.86
CA TYR A 1045 -4.21 49.75 24.11
C TYR A 1045 -4.56 49.86 25.60
N VAL A 1046 -5.14 51.00 25.98
CA VAL A 1046 -5.71 51.25 27.32
C VAL A 1046 -7.06 51.94 27.18
N TYR A 1047 -8.12 51.23 27.53
CA TYR A 1047 -9.51 51.67 27.32
C TYR A 1047 -10.33 51.68 28.61
N LYS A 1048 -11.28 52.61 28.67
CA LYS A 1048 -12.45 52.50 29.53
C LYS A 1048 -13.57 51.88 28.71
N VAL A 1049 -14.05 50.72 29.12
CA VAL A 1049 -15.10 49.99 28.42
C VAL A 1049 -16.30 49.73 29.33
N THR A 1050 -17.49 49.64 28.75
CA THR A 1050 -18.73 49.25 29.45
C THR A 1050 -19.31 48.01 28.81
N VAL A 1051 -19.63 47.00 29.62
CA VAL A 1051 -20.23 45.75 29.12
C VAL A 1051 -21.69 46.03 28.76
N VAL A 1052 -22.05 45.87 27.49
CA VAL A 1052 -23.40 46.14 26.96
C VAL A 1052 -24.18 44.86 26.61
N GLY A 1053 -23.49 43.72 26.51
CA GLY A 1053 -24.10 42.42 26.26
C GLY A 1053 -23.12 41.30 26.58
N MET A 1054 -23.66 40.11 26.91
CA MET A 1054 -22.88 38.91 27.20
C MET A 1054 -23.53 37.71 26.52
N ASP A 1055 -22.79 37.01 25.66
CA ASP A 1055 -23.19 35.75 25.04
C ASP A 1055 -22.30 34.63 25.58
N LEU A 1056 -22.87 33.86 26.52
CA LEU A 1056 -22.15 32.87 27.33
C LEU A 1056 -22.42 31.46 26.79
N LYS A 1057 -21.51 30.92 25.97
CA LYS A 1057 -21.65 29.60 25.33
C LYS A 1057 -20.80 28.53 26.01
N GLN A 1058 -20.91 27.28 25.54
CA GLN A 1058 -20.07 26.17 25.99
C GLN A 1058 -18.63 26.24 25.45
N ASP A 1059 -18.44 26.81 24.26
CA ASP A 1059 -17.13 26.88 23.61
C ASP A 1059 -16.37 28.18 23.91
N SER A 1060 -17.04 29.33 23.86
CA SER A 1060 -16.47 30.66 24.11
C SER A 1060 -17.48 31.61 24.77
N ASP A 1061 -17.00 32.45 25.68
CA ASP A 1061 -17.76 33.56 26.24
C ASP A 1061 -17.43 34.83 25.44
N ILE A 1062 -18.45 35.49 24.91
CA ILE A 1062 -18.33 36.72 24.13
C ILE A 1062 -18.95 37.87 24.94
N TYR A 1063 -18.15 38.90 25.21
CA TYR A 1063 -18.59 40.12 25.89
C TYR A 1063 -18.63 41.25 24.86
N ASP A 1064 -19.83 41.79 24.61
CA ASP A 1064 -19.99 43.00 23.82
C ASP A 1064 -19.67 44.19 24.73
N MET A 1065 -18.58 44.88 24.42
CA MET A 1065 -18.06 45.98 25.22
C MET A 1065 -18.03 47.27 24.41
N LYS A 1066 -18.70 48.31 24.92
CA LYS A 1066 -18.63 49.65 24.35
C LYS A 1066 -17.39 50.37 24.87
N VAL A 1067 -16.49 50.76 23.97
CA VAL A 1067 -15.32 51.58 24.33
C VAL A 1067 -15.82 53.00 24.57
N GLU A 1068 -15.92 53.41 25.84
CA GLU A 1068 -16.40 54.75 26.20
C GLU A 1068 -15.33 55.80 26.07
N GLN A 1069 -14.08 55.43 26.38
CA GLN A 1069 -12.97 56.36 26.34
C GLN A 1069 -11.65 55.65 26.01
N VAL A 1070 -10.89 56.22 25.09
CA VAL A 1070 -9.53 55.78 24.76
C VAL A 1070 -8.51 56.59 25.58
N LEU A 1071 -7.70 55.91 26.39
CA LEU A 1071 -6.63 56.53 27.20
C LEU A 1071 -5.25 56.39 26.55
N LYS A 1072 -5.05 55.28 25.83
CA LYS A 1072 -3.89 55.01 24.98
C LYS A 1072 -4.41 54.36 23.71
N GLU A 1073 -4.15 55.03 22.59
CA GLU A 1073 -4.48 54.51 21.26
C GLU A 1073 -3.51 53.38 20.91
N GLY A 1074 -4.04 52.32 20.31
CA GLY A 1074 -3.29 51.12 19.94
C GLY A 1074 -3.58 50.75 18.48
N THR A 1075 -3.51 49.47 18.15
CA THR A 1075 -3.69 48.98 16.77
C THR A 1075 -5.08 49.24 16.18
N ASP A 1076 -6.14 49.33 16.99
CA ASP A 1076 -7.52 49.66 16.56
C ASP A 1076 -7.73 51.18 16.53
N GLU A 1077 -7.41 51.79 15.39
CA GLU A 1077 -7.68 53.20 15.11
C GLU A 1077 -9.21 53.46 15.12
N ASP A 1078 -9.65 54.54 15.77
CA ASP A 1078 -11.07 54.88 15.97
C ASP A 1078 -11.91 53.89 16.81
N ALA A 1079 -11.34 53.26 17.84
CA ALA A 1079 -12.09 52.38 18.74
C ALA A 1079 -13.15 53.13 19.59
N GLU A 1080 -12.97 54.42 19.86
CA GLU A 1080 -13.81 55.20 20.78
C GLU A 1080 -15.27 55.30 20.33
N GLY A 1081 -16.21 55.09 21.26
CA GLY A 1081 -17.66 55.13 21.03
C GLY A 1081 -18.25 53.87 20.39
N LYS A 1082 -17.42 52.95 19.86
CA LYS A 1082 -17.86 51.73 19.17
C LYS A 1082 -17.98 50.55 20.14
N VAL A 1083 -18.77 49.55 19.73
CA VAL A 1083 -18.86 48.25 20.44
C VAL A 1083 -17.84 47.30 19.83
N ARG A 1084 -17.09 46.61 20.70
CA ARG A 1084 -16.08 45.61 20.37
C ARG A 1084 -16.37 44.32 21.13
N GLN A 1085 -16.07 43.19 20.51
CA GLN A 1085 -16.31 41.89 21.11
C GLN A 1085 -15.04 41.38 21.75
N PHE A 1086 -15.11 41.13 23.07
CA PHE A 1086 -14.05 40.55 23.86
C PHE A 1086 -14.36 39.09 24.13
N LEU A 1087 -13.44 38.21 23.74
CA LEU A 1087 -13.61 36.76 23.88
C LEU A 1087 -12.77 36.22 25.04
N THR A 1088 -13.36 35.30 25.78
CA THR A 1088 -12.66 34.51 26.79
C THR A 1088 -13.21 33.10 26.86
N ARG A 1089 -12.54 32.26 27.64
CA ARG A 1089 -12.95 30.89 27.86
C ARG A 1089 -14.02 30.84 28.95
N PRO A 1090 -15.01 29.94 28.85
CA PRO A 1090 -16.03 29.77 29.89
C PRO A 1090 -15.43 29.47 31.28
N GLY A 1091 -14.30 28.75 31.34
CA GLY A 1091 -13.57 28.50 32.60
C GLY A 1091 -12.96 29.75 33.25
N CYS A 1092 -12.81 30.86 32.53
CA CYS A 1092 -12.28 32.13 33.05
C CYS A 1092 -13.37 33.07 33.59
N ARG A 1093 -14.66 32.71 33.44
CA ARG A 1093 -15.82 33.56 33.77
C ARG A 1093 -15.81 34.06 35.22
N GLU A 1094 -15.56 33.17 36.17
CA GLU A 1094 -15.55 33.49 37.60
C GLU A 1094 -14.38 34.43 37.97
N TYR A 1095 -13.23 34.25 37.32
CA TYR A 1095 -12.03 35.05 37.56
C TYR A 1095 -12.09 36.46 36.97
N LEU A 1096 -12.81 36.62 35.86
CA LEU A 1096 -13.04 37.92 35.22
C LEU A 1096 -14.16 38.72 35.89
N GLY A 1097 -15.23 38.07 36.38
CA GLY A 1097 -16.28 38.72 37.17
C GLY A 1097 -16.93 39.94 36.50
N LEU A 1098 -17.06 39.91 35.17
CA LEU A 1098 -17.65 40.99 34.39
C LEU A 1098 -19.18 41.00 34.55
N VAL A 1099 -19.76 42.19 34.66
CA VAL A 1099 -21.19 42.41 34.89
C VAL A 1099 -21.72 43.38 33.85
N GLU A 1100 -22.86 43.04 33.25
CA GLU A 1100 -23.54 43.90 32.28
C GLU A 1100 -23.94 45.24 32.89
N GLY A 1101 -23.74 46.33 32.14
CA GLY A 1101 -23.98 47.71 32.58
C GLY A 1101 -22.89 48.32 33.45
N LYS A 1102 -21.83 47.58 33.78
CA LYS A 1102 -20.67 48.08 34.54
C LYS A 1102 -19.49 48.45 33.64
N SER A 1103 -18.71 49.43 34.09
CA SER A 1103 -17.50 49.89 33.38
C SER A 1103 -16.22 49.30 33.97
N TYR A 1104 -15.23 49.06 33.11
CA TYR A 1104 -13.95 48.45 33.44
C TYR A 1104 -12.80 49.19 32.75
N LEU A 1105 -11.65 49.23 33.41
CA LEU A 1105 -10.36 49.58 32.81
C LEU A 1105 -9.75 48.32 32.21
N ILE A 1106 -9.55 48.31 30.90
CA ILE A 1106 -8.90 47.21 30.19
C ILE A 1106 -7.62 47.70 29.53
N MET A 1107 -6.53 46.96 29.73
CA MET A 1107 -5.26 47.16 29.04
C MET A 1107 -4.83 45.84 28.40
N GLY A 1108 -4.51 45.85 27.11
CA GLY A 1108 -4.14 44.62 26.39
C GLY A 1108 -2.98 44.81 25.44
N ARG A 1109 -2.47 43.69 24.93
CA ARG A 1109 -1.35 43.63 23.98
C ARG A 1109 -1.88 43.48 22.56
N SER A 1110 -1.07 43.86 21.57
CA SER A 1110 -1.42 43.73 20.15
C SER A 1110 -1.53 42.26 19.71
N VAL A 1111 -0.79 41.34 20.34
CA VAL A 1111 -0.88 39.89 20.09
C VAL A 1111 -2.22 39.26 20.52
N ASP A 1112 -2.98 39.96 21.36
CA ASP A 1112 -4.32 39.56 21.80
C ASP A 1112 -5.42 40.16 20.89
N LEU A 1113 -5.02 40.92 19.86
CA LEU A 1113 -5.91 41.42 18.81
C LEU A 1113 -5.83 40.49 17.61
N THR A 1114 -6.99 40.01 17.15
CA THR A 1114 -7.08 39.15 15.96
C THR A 1114 -7.82 39.91 14.87
N GLU A 1115 -7.23 39.95 13.66
CA GLU A 1115 -7.87 40.57 12.51
C GLU A 1115 -8.98 39.66 11.95
N LEU A 1116 -10.20 40.18 11.90
CA LEU A 1116 -11.35 39.45 11.35
C LEU A 1116 -12.10 40.37 10.37
N GLY A 1117 -11.64 40.37 9.12
CA GLY A 1117 -12.16 41.25 8.07
C GLY A 1117 -11.81 42.72 8.31
N VAL A 1118 -12.81 43.55 8.61
CA VAL A 1118 -12.68 45.03 8.79
C VAL A 1118 -12.68 45.43 10.29
N SER A 1119 -12.78 44.46 11.21
CA SER A 1119 -12.84 44.73 12.65
C SER A 1119 -11.86 43.88 13.44
N LEU A 1120 -11.18 44.49 14.41
CA LEU A 1120 -10.31 43.79 15.34
C LEU A 1120 -11.14 43.09 16.43
N GLN A 1121 -10.80 41.84 16.69
CA GLN A 1121 -11.37 41.01 17.75
C GLN A 1121 -10.43 40.99 18.94
N TYR A 1122 -10.99 41.20 20.13
CA TYR A 1122 -10.22 41.29 21.37
C TYR A 1122 -10.28 39.96 22.11
N VAL A 1123 -9.14 39.43 22.50
CA VAL A 1123 -9.04 38.22 23.33
C VAL A 1123 -8.54 38.59 24.72
N PHE A 1124 -9.17 38.04 25.76
CA PHE A 1124 -8.63 38.10 27.12
C PHE A 1124 -7.44 37.13 27.25
N GLY A 1125 -6.24 37.62 26.94
CA GLY A 1125 -4.97 36.92 27.13
C GLY A 1125 -4.51 36.89 28.59
N GLU A 1126 -3.52 36.06 28.92
CA GLU A 1126 -2.99 35.92 30.29
C GLU A 1126 -2.53 37.25 30.90
N GLN A 1127 -2.00 38.15 30.06
CA GLN A 1127 -1.46 39.43 30.49
C GLN A 1127 -2.44 40.61 30.37
N THR A 1128 -3.67 40.37 29.93
CA THR A 1128 -4.70 41.41 29.85
C THR A 1128 -5.04 41.91 31.24
N TRP A 1129 -4.92 43.23 31.44
CA TRP A 1129 -5.26 43.88 32.69
C TRP A 1129 -6.75 44.20 32.73
N VAL A 1130 -7.45 43.73 33.77
CA VAL A 1130 -8.88 44.01 33.98
C VAL A 1130 -9.10 44.54 35.39
N GLU A 1131 -9.62 45.76 35.50
CA GLU A 1131 -9.93 46.39 36.79
C GLU A 1131 -11.32 47.05 36.74
N TYR A 1132 -12.14 46.88 37.78
CA TYR A 1132 -13.46 47.52 37.84
C TYR A 1132 -13.32 49.04 37.90
N TRP A 1133 -14.08 49.79 37.10
CA TRP A 1133 -14.10 51.24 37.11
C TRP A 1133 -15.37 51.73 37.83
N PRO A 1134 -15.30 52.12 39.12
CA PRO A 1134 -16.49 52.51 39.88
C PRO A 1134 -17.13 53.79 39.35
N THR A 1135 -18.44 53.95 39.56
CA THR A 1135 -19.12 55.20 39.22
C THR A 1135 -18.79 56.32 40.22
N ARG A 1136 -19.11 57.56 39.86
CA ARG A 1136 -18.92 58.72 40.76
C ARG A 1136 -19.78 58.64 42.02
N GLU A 1137 -20.90 57.95 41.96
CA GLU A 1137 -21.79 57.73 43.10
C GLU A 1137 -21.24 56.65 44.02
N GLU A 1138 -20.72 55.57 43.45
CA GLU A 1138 -20.08 54.47 44.19
C GLU A 1138 -18.79 54.90 44.89
N SER A 1139 -18.03 55.85 44.30
CA SER A 1139 -16.79 56.37 44.89
C SER A 1139 -16.97 57.16 46.19
N GLN A 1140 -18.23 57.44 46.59
CA GLN A 1140 -18.53 57.99 47.91
C GLN A 1140 -18.28 56.96 49.03
N THR A 1141 -18.35 55.67 48.71
CA THR A 1141 -18.05 54.57 49.65
C THR A 1141 -16.53 54.39 49.84
N PRO A 1142 -16.05 54.06 51.06
CA PRO A 1142 -14.62 53.84 51.31
C PRO A 1142 -14.00 52.74 50.44
N GLU A 1143 -14.80 51.73 50.07
CA GLU A 1143 -14.38 50.57 49.28
C GLU A 1143 -13.99 50.94 47.83
N HIS A 1144 -14.71 51.86 47.21
CA HIS A 1144 -14.50 52.25 45.81
C HIS A 1144 -13.75 53.58 45.64
N ARG A 1145 -13.61 54.38 46.71
CA ARG A 1145 -12.98 55.70 46.68
C ARG A 1145 -11.53 55.66 46.17
N GLU A 1146 -10.70 54.79 46.75
CA GLU A 1146 -9.28 54.73 46.39
C GLU A 1146 -9.07 54.28 44.94
N ARG A 1147 -9.82 53.27 44.49
CA ARG A 1147 -9.76 52.78 43.10
C ARG A 1147 -10.21 53.85 42.11
N TYR A 1148 -11.30 54.56 42.39
CA TYR A 1148 -11.77 55.66 41.54
C TYR A 1148 -10.74 56.78 41.41
N ILE A 1149 -10.09 57.16 42.51
CA ILE A 1149 -9.03 58.18 42.52
C ILE A 1149 -7.83 57.69 41.70
N GLY A 1150 -7.31 56.50 41.97
CA GLY A 1150 -6.12 55.97 41.30
C GLY A 1150 -6.30 55.81 39.79
N ILE A 1151 -7.45 55.29 39.35
CA ILE A 1151 -7.76 55.20 37.92
C ILE A 1151 -7.93 56.60 37.29
N SER A 1152 -8.48 57.57 38.03
CA SER A 1152 -8.60 58.96 37.54
C SER A 1152 -7.23 59.64 37.39
N VAL A 1153 -6.29 59.34 38.29
CA VAL A 1153 -4.90 59.80 38.20
C VAL A 1153 -4.22 59.21 36.96
N LEU A 1154 -4.34 57.90 36.74
CA LEU A 1154 -3.84 57.22 35.55
C LEU A 1154 -4.39 57.87 34.27
N LYS A 1155 -5.71 58.05 34.20
CA LYS A 1155 -6.38 58.71 33.06
C LYS A 1155 -5.79 60.10 32.78
N ASN A 1156 -5.65 60.93 33.81
CA ASN A 1156 -5.11 62.28 33.63
C ASN A 1156 -3.63 62.27 33.23
N SER A 1157 -2.86 61.30 33.73
CA SER A 1157 -1.44 61.13 33.40
C SER A 1157 -1.26 60.72 31.94
N LEU A 1158 -1.95 59.65 31.50
CA LEU A 1158 -1.88 59.15 30.12
C LEU A 1158 -2.35 60.20 29.10
N LEU A 1159 -3.47 60.90 29.36
CA LEU A 1159 -4.00 61.91 28.44
C LEU A 1159 -3.14 63.18 28.34
N ARG A 1160 -2.35 63.51 29.37
CA ARG A 1160 -1.52 64.73 29.37
C ARG A 1160 -0.08 64.49 28.95
N TYR A 1161 0.49 63.37 29.35
CA TYR A 1161 1.93 63.10 29.24
C TYR A 1161 2.23 61.86 28.40
N GLY A 1162 1.23 61.03 28.08
CA GLY A 1162 1.43 59.74 27.43
C GLY A 1162 2.31 58.80 28.26
N CYS A 1163 2.87 57.80 27.60
CA CYS A 1163 3.95 56.99 28.16
C CYS A 1163 5.29 57.67 27.85
N VAL A 1164 6.01 58.10 28.87
CA VAL A 1164 7.38 58.61 28.71
C VAL A 1164 8.28 57.39 28.55
N LEU A 1165 8.98 57.30 27.40
CA LEU A 1165 9.97 56.26 27.11
C LEU A 1165 11.13 56.25 28.11
#